data_AF-A0A9P3I8S0-F1
#
_entry.id   AF-A0A9P3I8S0-F1
#
_cell.length_a   1.000
_cell.length_b   1.000
_cell.length_c   1.000
_cell.angle_alpha   90.00
_cell.angle_beta   90.00
_cell.angle_gamma   90.00
#
_symmetry.space_group_name_H-M   'P 1'
#
loop_
_entity.id
_entity.type
_entity.pdbx_description
1 polymer ?
#
loop_
_entity_poly.entity_id
_entity_poly.type
_entity_poly.pdbx_seq_one_letter_code
_entity_poly.pdbx_strand_id
1 'polypeptide(L)'
;MDLTSLRYLDVAHLADYRSGVVPQDLSRLTQLQHFDATGNGLVGVLPEYWSSLNHLTFLSFSRNKIEGSIPSTFSALTTLCTLKLKGNRMDGTIPSVFSTELSSLDLQGNRFVGSMPPFLGSLPGLTALELAGNNFRGAIPKTFAKLISVSWLSLSTNQLTSGLDVVSKMTWLIYVDFSFNNFSERFPDLSTLPSLSGLSIRGNDMKGTFPSVLLKLTNLVTLDLGQNGFSGSIPEDISKLSSLNMLYLDSNNFDEEIRSVLFTLPYISYLDLGHNRLNGRVPSSLSSTSLGSLSLQENNLSGSLPDFSKWNTSLLYLGLGSNNLTGSIPGSISTLSSLMNLSLRKNQLSGTIPTALVTLNSLAVLDLASNSISGPLPSAFGALSNLIGLSVYDNQLTGKLPSSICDLTRLIIMYIRNNYFYGEFPSCLYEHCLHRIDISNNSFYGPINSNFHGMIPNDGALLNIAGNYFYGDPMLYADGCQFCPSGSIEPDALDIVELGMDRRGRCGERPFQALPGANKRGVASLRFNCFTLSAQLECTANETQRSNDTCLAFCSMSRELGPCDGHGACVPQQAGAAGAGFTCECDDGYVTANGSLGSTCARPSPPPSAALSTGAVVGIAVGSTAAFALLLALIVALLWPRQRRKWSDLDVCHEFSMGEILRATRHWSSDSVLGKGGFATVYKGVSEKGELWAVKRNELMSNDFEKEVRAMASLRHENVVRLLGFCLHQNVESGQQEQILVYEFVGNGDLKHQIHQSKEHNAHKQAKIADFGLLKQLSQAGEEDDRTRIAGTPGYVDPDYNRSHVVTEKSDVYSFGVVLLELLTGQKTHVKGTDRHICEWAAKKVQAYDFGLLKDTALDAPEDAVVEFADIALDCVKVPGSRRPLMKDVARRLQALLTKYCDDDD
;
A
#
# COMPACT_ATOMS: atom_id res chain seq x y z
N MET A 1 -9.68 27.47 -44.68
CA MET A 1 -8.79 28.61 -44.39
C MET A 1 -7.40 28.26 -44.90
N ASP A 2 -6.55 29.24 -45.19
CA ASP A 2 -5.10 28.97 -45.32
C ASP A 2 -4.52 28.80 -43.91
N LEU A 3 -3.81 27.70 -43.69
CA LEU A 3 -3.18 27.36 -42.41
C LEU A 3 -1.65 27.32 -42.51
N THR A 4 -1.04 27.65 -43.65
CA THR A 4 0.41 27.54 -43.88
C THR A 4 1.28 28.34 -42.90
N SER A 5 0.71 29.37 -42.25
CA SER A 5 1.37 30.19 -41.21
C SER A 5 1.21 29.63 -39.78
N LEU A 6 0.54 28.50 -39.59
CA LEU A 6 0.27 27.92 -38.26
C LEU A 6 1.55 27.41 -37.60
N ARG A 7 1.81 27.85 -36.36
CA ARG A 7 3.00 27.46 -35.57
C ARG A 7 2.71 26.50 -34.43
N TYR A 8 1.47 26.46 -33.96
CA TYR A 8 1.05 25.67 -32.80
C TYR A 8 -0.26 24.96 -33.16
N LEU A 9 -0.26 23.63 -33.05
CA LEU A 9 -1.44 22.79 -33.28
C LEU A 9 -1.50 21.73 -32.19
N ASP A 10 -2.23 22.02 -31.13
CA ASP A 10 -2.66 21.02 -30.16
C ASP A 10 -4.03 20.48 -30.61
N VAL A 11 -4.06 19.19 -30.87
CA VAL A 11 -5.24 18.38 -31.16
C VAL A 11 -5.22 17.12 -30.30
N ALA A 12 -4.58 17.17 -29.13
CA ALA A 12 -4.68 16.10 -28.15
C ALA A 12 -6.13 15.96 -27.67
N HIS A 13 -6.56 14.73 -27.43
CA HIS A 13 -7.81 14.42 -26.76
C HIS A 13 -9.05 15.04 -27.45
N LEU A 14 -9.26 14.78 -28.75
CA LEU A 14 -10.49 15.17 -29.46
C LEU A 14 -11.62 14.14 -29.26
N ALA A 15 -12.84 14.62 -29.02
CA ALA A 15 -14.01 13.82 -28.66
C ALA A 15 -14.43 12.81 -29.74
N ASP A 16 -14.64 13.32 -30.96
CA ASP A 16 -15.38 12.60 -31.99
C ASP A 16 -14.51 11.65 -32.81
N TYR A 17 -14.51 10.37 -32.44
CA TYR A 17 -14.23 9.20 -33.30
C TYR A 17 -13.22 9.40 -34.45
N ARG A 18 -11.91 9.34 -34.17
CA ARG A 18 -10.87 9.27 -35.23
C ARG A 18 -9.88 8.11 -35.08
N SER A 19 -10.44 6.90 -35.17
CA SER A 19 -9.76 5.80 -35.83
C SER A 19 -9.42 6.20 -37.28
N GLY A 20 -8.20 6.68 -37.50
CA GLY A 20 -7.72 7.17 -38.79
C GLY A 20 -6.21 7.37 -38.83
N VAL A 21 -5.66 7.52 -40.03
CA VAL A 21 -4.22 7.77 -40.25
C VAL A 21 -3.87 9.25 -40.15
N VAL A 22 -2.62 9.55 -39.82
CA VAL A 22 -2.10 10.93 -39.79
C VAL A 22 -2.22 11.56 -41.19
N PRO A 23 -2.94 12.68 -41.38
CA PRO A 23 -3.16 13.24 -42.71
C PRO A 23 -1.89 13.73 -43.41
N GLN A 24 -1.73 13.39 -44.70
CA GLN A 24 -0.56 13.76 -45.48
C GLN A 24 -0.36 15.28 -45.62
N ASP A 25 -1.47 16.02 -45.75
CA ASP A 25 -1.46 17.46 -45.98
C ASP A 25 -0.95 18.29 -44.80
N LEU A 26 -0.78 17.71 -43.61
CA LEU A 26 -0.12 18.39 -42.48
C LEU A 26 1.34 18.75 -42.80
N SER A 27 1.98 18.04 -43.72
CA SER A 27 3.32 18.40 -44.26
C SER A 27 3.37 19.76 -44.96
N ARG A 28 2.23 20.33 -45.38
CA ARG A 28 2.15 21.68 -45.96
C ARG A 28 2.31 22.79 -44.91
N LEU A 29 2.19 22.47 -43.62
CA LEU A 29 2.28 23.41 -42.50
C LEU A 29 3.75 23.68 -42.11
N THR A 30 4.58 24.10 -43.07
CA THR A 30 6.05 24.18 -42.88
C THR A 30 6.52 25.18 -41.82
N GLN A 31 5.63 26.01 -41.28
CA GLN A 31 5.87 26.91 -40.14
C GLN A 31 5.60 26.26 -38.77
N LEU A 32 5.11 25.01 -38.72
CA LEU A 32 4.67 24.34 -37.50
C LEU A 32 5.85 24.06 -36.56
N GLN A 33 5.72 24.49 -35.30
CA GLN A 33 6.72 24.37 -34.24
C GLN A 33 6.29 23.39 -33.15
N HIS A 34 4.99 23.31 -32.86
CA HIS A 34 4.43 22.41 -31.86
C HIS A 34 3.26 21.64 -32.46
N PHE A 35 3.33 20.31 -32.38
CA PHE A 35 2.23 19.41 -32.70
C PHE A 35 2.01 18.41 -31.57
N ASP A 36 0.81 18.41 -30.98
CA ASP A 36 0.37 17.36 -30.06
C ASP A 36 -0.92 16.72 -30.59
N ALA A 37 -0.94 15.39 -30.67
CA ALA A 37 -2.11 14.59 -31.01
C ALA A 37 -2.25 13.41 -30.04
N THR A 38 -1.91 13.61 -28.77
CA THR A 38 -2.03 12.60 -27.72
C THR A 38 -3.48 12.12 -27.54
N GLY A 39 -3.71 10.82 -27.36
CA GLY A 39 -5.03 10.30 -26.93
C GLY A 39 -6.16 10.47 -27.95
N ASN A 40 -5.94 10.09 -29.21
CA ASN A 40 -6.93 10.21 -30.29
C ASN A 40 -7.29 8.88 -30.98
N GLY A 41 -6.68 7.77 -30.56
CA GLY A 41 -6.89 6.46 -31.18
C GLY A 41 -6.35 6.32 -32.62
N LEU A 42 -5.48 7.23 -33.08
CA LEU A 42 -4.90 7.24 -34.42
C LEU A 42 -4.17 5.94 -34.78
N VAL A 43 -4.25 5.50 -36.03
CA VAL A 43 -3.71 4.21 -36.53
C VAL A 43 -2.73 4.41 -37.70
N GLY A 44 -2.06 3.34 -38.11
CA GLY A 44 -1.07 3.35 -39.18
C GLY A 44 0.30 3.86 -38.72
N VAL A 45 1.16 4.21 -39.67
CA VAL A 45 2.58 4.54 -39.42
C VAL A 45 2.85 6.04 -39.27
N LEU A 46 3.97 6.40 -38.65
CA LEU A 46 4.46 7.78 -38.67
C LEU A 46 4.85 8.21 -40.10
N PRO A 47 4.41 9.39 -40.57
CA PRO A 47 4.57 9.82 -41.96
C PRO A 47 5.98 10.31 -42.32
N GLU A 48 6.69 9.58 -43.19
CA GLU A 48 8.08 9.91 -43.59
C GLU A 48 8.27 11.32 -44.17
N TYR A 49 7.25 11.85 -44.86
CA TYR A 49 7.24 13.15 -45.52
C TYR A 49 7.09 14.35 -44.54
N TRP A 50 6.90 14.10 -43.24
CA TRP A 50 7.01 15.14 -42.20
C TRP A 50 8.44 15.64 -42.00
N SER A 51 9.44 15.00 -42.61
CA SER A 51 10.82 15.49 -42.80
C SER A 51 10.96 16.84 -43.54
N SER A 52 9.85 17.50 -43.85
CA SER A 52 9.73 18.86 -44.38
C SER A 52 9.38 19.92 -43.31
N LEU A 53 8.97 19.49 -42.10
CA LEU A 53 8.52 20.36 -41.00
C LEU A 53 9.71 20.88 -40.16
N ASN A 54 10.66 21.54 -40.83
CA ASN A 54 11.99 21.88 -40.30
C ASN A 54 12.02 22.99 -39.22
N HIS A 55 10.85 23.37 -38.68
CA HIS A 55 10.71 24.27 -37.54
C HIS A 55 10.14 23.56 -36.29
N LEU A 56 9.80 22.27 -36.40
CA LEU A 56 9.16 21.50 -35.33
C LEU A 56 10.11 21.32 -34.14
N THR A 57 9.73 21.83 -32.98
CA THR A 57 10.47 21.72 -31.70
C THR A 57 9.80 20.76 -30.73
N PHE A 58 8.50 20.52 -30.88
CA PHE A 58 7.74 19.55 -30.08
C PHE A 58 6.84 18.69 -30.97
N LEU A 59 6.89 17.38 -30.77
CA LEU A 59 6.03 16.40 -31.43
C LEU A 59 5.52 15.36 -30.43
N SER A 60 4.20 15.20 -30.33
CA SER A 60 3.59 14.04 -29.67
C SER A 60 2.50 13.34 -30.47
N PHE A 61 2.57 12.00 -30.45
CA PHE A 61 1.50 11.08 -30.84
C PHE A 61 1.20 10.09 -29.71
N SER A 62 1.43 10.45 -28.45
CA SER A 62 1.31 9.50 -27.33
C SER A 62 -0.10 8.95 -27.16
N ARG A 63 -0.25 7.72 -26.62
CA ARG A 63 -1.56 7.09 -26.34
C ARG A 63 -2.44 7.00 -27.60
N ASN A 64 -1.87 6.47 -28.67
CA ASN A 64 -2.59 6.17 -29.91
C ASN A 64 -2.38 4.69 -30.26
N LYS A 65 -2.84 4.29 -31.45
CA LYS A 65 -2.77 2.94 -31.99
C LYS A 65 -1.77 2.90 -33.18
N ILE A 66 -0.79 3.81 -33.21
CA ILE A 66 0.27 3.95 -34.23
C ILE A 66 1.22 2.74 -34.20
N GLU A 67 1.64 2.29 -35.39
CA GLU A 67 2.48 1.11 -35.61
C GLU A 67 3.68 1.42 -36.52
N GLY A 68 4.53 0.42 -36.78
CA GLY A 68 5.78 0.59 -37.53
C GLY A 68 6.85 1.34 -36.72
N SER A 69 7.96 1.68 -37.39
CA SER A 69 9.12 2.33 -36.78
C SER A 69 9.09 3.86 -36.86
N ILE A 70 10.01 4.51 -36.15
CA ILE A 70 10.29 5.94 -36.32
C ILE A 70 11.00 6.12 -37.69
N PRO A 71 10.49 6.94 -38.62
CA PRO A 71 11.10 7.14 -39.92
C PRO A 71 12.54 7.65 -39.82
N SER A 72 13.47 7.08 -40.59
CA SER A 72 14.85 7.57 -40.67
C SER A 72 14.92 9.01 -41.21
N THR A 73 13.92 9.43 -41.98
CA THR A 73 13.75 10.80 -42.48
C THR A 73 13.53 11.84 -41.37
N PHE A 74 13.12 11.43 -40.15
CA PHE A 74 12.99 12.35 -39.00
C PHE A 74 14.36 12.92 -38.56
N SER A 75 15.48 12.37 -39.04
CA SER A 75 16.80 13.00 -38.95
C SER A 75 16.88 14.41 -39.56
N ALA A 76 15.95 14.77 -40.47
CA ALA A 76 15.83 16.13 -41.01
C ALA A 76 15.20 17.15 -40.05
N LEU A 77 14.53 16.69 -38.98
CA LEU A 77 13.88 17.55 -37.97
C LEU A 77 14.89 18.09 -36.96
N THR A 78 15.89 18.84 -37.45
CA THR A 78 17.06 19.30 -36.66
C THR A 78 16.72 20.27 -35.54
N THR A 79 15.51 20.83 -35.51
CA THR A 79 14.99 21.69 -34.45
C THR A 79 14.27 20.94 -33.32
N LEU A 80 14.10 19.62 -33.43
CA LEU A 80 13.19 18.86 -32.56
C LEU A 80 13.78 18.68 -31.15
N CYS A 81 13.21 19.40 -30.18
CA CYS A 81 13.63 19.36 -28.78
C CYS A 81 12.85 18.32 -27.95
N THR A 82 11.65 17.92 -28.37
CA THR A 82 10.83 16.93 -27.64
C THR A 82 10.10 16.00 -28.61
N LEU A 83 10.31 14.69 -28.44
CA LEU A 83 9.53 13.63 -29.09
C LEU A 83 8.86 12.74 -28.05
N LYS A 84 7.53 12.60 -28.14
CA LYS A 84 6.72 11.74 -27.26
C LYS A 84 5.85 10.78 -28.07
N LEU A 85 6.21 9.50 -28.02
CA LEU A 85 5.50 8.39 -28.66
C LEU A 85 5.04 7.32 -27.64
N LYS A 86 5.16 7.60 -26.32
CA LYS A 86 4.64 6.73 -25.24
C LYS A 86 3.26 6.18 -25.57
N GLY A 87 3.04 4.89 -25.33
CA GLY A 87 1.70 4.30 -25.43
C GLY A 87 1.24 4.12 -26.88
N ASN A 88 2.06 3.47 -27.71
CA ASN A 88 1.71 3.07 -29.07
C ASN A 88 2.13 1.62 -29.36
N ARG A 89 1.87 1.14 -30.58
CA ARG A 89 2.20 -0.21 -31.05
C ARG A 89 3.51 -0.23 -31.87
N MET A 90 4.32 0.82 -31.80
CA MET A 90 5.48 1.03 -32.66
C MET A 90 6.62 0.05 -32.41
N ASP A 91 7.33 -0.33 -33.46
CA ASP A 91 8.37 -1.36 -33.47
C ASP A 91 9.63 -0.93 -34.25
N GLY A 92 10.45 -1.89 -34.68
CA GLY A 92 11.76 -1.62 -35.29
C GLY A 92 12.75 -1.00 -34.31
N THR A 93 13.81 -0.37 -34.83
CA THR A 93 14.88 0.24 -34.02
C THR A 93 14.75 1.77 -34.01
N ILE A 94 15.20 2.42 -32.93
CA ILE A 94 15.39 3.88 -32.92
C ILE A 94 16.44 4.26 -34.00
N PRO A 95 16.16 5.20 -34.92
CA PRO A 95 17.12 5.64 -35.94
C PRO A 95 18.42 6.17 -35.34
N SER A 96 19.56 5.84 -35.96
CA SER A 96 20.91 6.21 -35.49
C SER A 96 21.29 7.68 -35.69
N VAL A 97 20.45 8.45 -36.40
CA VAL A 97 20.60 9.90 -36.62
C VAL A 97 19.30 10.56 -36.21
N PHE A 98 19.39 11.59 -35.38
CA PHE A 98 18.26 12.33 -34.82
C PHE A 98 18.68 13.78 -34.54
N SER A 99 17.72 14.65 -34.21
CA SER A 99 17.97 16.02 -33.72
C SER A 99 19.02 16.06 -32.59
N THR A 100 20.00 16.97 -32.70
CA THR A 100 20.98 17.25 -31.65
C THR A 100 20.40 18.04 -30.48
N GLU A 101 19.31 18.77 -30.74
CA GLU A 101 18.63 19.66 -29.77
C GLU A 101 17.65 18.91 -28.86
N LEU A 102 17.54 17.57 -29.02
CA LEU A 102 16.59 16.74 -28.30
C LEU A 102 16.87 16.74 -26.80
N SER A 103 15.97 17.38 -26.04
CA SER A 103 16.01 17.46 -24.57
C SER A 103 15.10 16.42 -23.89
N SER A 104 14.05 15.97 -24.57
CA SER A 104 13.12 14.96 -24.07
C SER A 104 12.74 13.91 -25.12
N LEU A 105 12.90 12.64 -24.76
CA LEU A 105 12.50 11.48 -25.55
C LEU A 105 11.69 10.51 -24.69
N ASP A 106 10.41 10.34 -25.02
CA ASP A 106 9.52 9.39 -24.32
C ASP A 106 8.94 8.36 -25.31
N LEU A 107 9.43 7.12 -25.22
CA LEU A 107 9.06 5.99 -26.07
C LEU A 107 8.41 4.85 -25.27
N GLN A 108 7.97 5.10 -24.02
CA GLN A 108 7.51 4.06 -23.10
C GLN A 108 6.34 3.22 -23.62
N GLY A 109 6.27 1.96 -23.21
CA GLY A 109 5.12 1.08 -23.51
C GLY A 109 4.90 0.83 -25.00
N ASN A 110 5.99 0.65 -25.76
CA ASN A 110 5.96 0.34 -27.18
C ASN A 110 6.54 -1.07 -27.43
N ARG A 111 6.89 -1.40 -28.68
CA ARG A 111 7.46 -2.69 -29.08
C ARG A 111 8.87 -2.58 -29.64
N PHE A 112 9.54 -1.42 -29.51
CA PHE A 112 10.86 -1.15 -30.10
C PHE A 112 11.90 -2.22 -29.74
N VAL A 113 12.67 -2.66 -30.73
CA VAL A 113 13.65 -3.74 -30.68
C VAL A 113 15.08 -3.27 -30.94
N GLY A 114 16.04 -4.19 -30.83
CA GLY A 114 17.46 -3.92 -31.09
C GLY A 114 18.20 -3.35 -29.88
N SER A 115 19.45 -2.97 -30.05
CA SER A 115 20.23 -2.34 -28.99
C SER A 115 19.90 -0.86 -28.85
N MET A 116 19.97 -0.36 -27.62
CA MET A 116 19.81 1.08 -27.36
C MET A 116 20.89 1.88 -28.11
N PRO A 117 20.55 2.95 -28.85
CA PRO A 117 21.53 3.66 -29.68
C PRO A 117 22.59 4.42 -28.85
N PRO A 118 23.90 4.24 -29.12
CA PRO A 118 24.94 4.98 -28.41
C PRO A 118 24.91 6.51 -28.60
N PHE A 119 24.27 7.03 -29.67
CA PHE A 119 24.21 8.47 -29.91
C PHE A 119 23.36 9.22 -28.86
N LEU A 120 22.34 8.58 -28.27
CA LEU A 120 21.48 9.19 -27.25
C LEU A 120 22.31 9.69 -26.06
N GLY A 121 23.26 8.88 -25.61
CA GLY A 121 24.27 9.24 -24.60
C GLY A 121 25.32 10.26 -25.08
N SER A 122 25.13 10.94 -26.20
CA SER A 122 25.97 12.06 -26.64
C SER A 122 25.15 13.31 -27.00
N LEU A 123 23.84 13.32 -26.70
CA LEU A 123 22.98 14.50 -26.80
C LEU A 123 23.16 15.35 -25.53
N PRO A 124 23.72 16.58 -25.61
CA PRO A 124 24.09 17.36 -24.42
C PRO A 124 22.88 17.97 -23.70
N GLY A 125 21.76 18.17 -24.41
CA GLY A 125 20.52 18.72 -23.85
C GLY A 125 19.57 17.69 -23.23
N LEU A 126 19.85 16.39 -23.34
CA LEU A 126 18.91 15.33 -22.98
C LEU A 126 18.75 15.20 -21.45
N THR A 127 17.61 15.68 -20.93
CA THR A 127 17.27 15.65 -19.49
C THR A 127 16.21 14.61 -19.14
N ALA A 128 15.40 14.19 -20.10
CA ALA A 128 14.38 13.16 -19.92
C ALA A 128 14.49 12.09 -21.03
N LEU A 129 14.89 10.87 -20.65
CA LEU A 129 15.00 9.72 -21.53
C LEU A 129 14.20 8.56 -20.92
N GLU A 130 13.06 8.23 -21.54
CA GLU A 130 12.11 7.25 -21.01
C GLU A 130 11.90 6.13 -22.03
N LEU A 131 12.45 4.94 -21.74
CA LEU A 131 12.49 3.79 -22.66
C LEU A 131 11.83 2.52 -22.08
N ALA A 132 11.26 2.60 -20.87
CA ALA A 132 10.67 1.46 -20.17
C ALA A 132 9.45 0.85 -20.90
N GLY A 133 9.24 -0.47 -20.76
CA GLY A 133 8.18 -1.19 -21.46
C GLY A 133 8.42 -1.27 -22.97
N ASN A 134 9.50 -1.94 -23.38
CA ASN A 134 9.89 -2.15 -24.77
C ASN A 134 10.59 -3.51 -24.95
N ASN A 135 11.15 -3.78 -26.13
CA ASN A 135 11.90 -5.00 -26.45
C ASN A 135 13.39 -4.72 -26.71
N PHE A 136 13.98 -3.68 -26.09
CA PHE A 136 15.40 -3.35 -26.26
C PHE A 136 16.31 -4.44 -25.68
N ARG A 137 17.39 -4.76 -26.38
CA ARG A 137 18.26 -5.92 -26.13
C ARG A 137 19.72 -5.55 -25.93
N GLY A 138 20.44 -6.40 -25.20
CA GLY A 138 21.90 -6.30 -25.05
C GLY A 138 22.31 -5.29 -23.98
N ALA A 139 23.44 -4.60 -24.19
CA ALA A 139 24.03 -3.75 -23.15
C ALA A 139 23.48 -2.31 -23.16
N ILE A 140 23.39 -1.70 -21.96
CA ILE A 140 23.26 -0.25 -21.81
C ILE A 140 24.48 0.42 -22.46
N PRO A 141 24.32 1.42 -23.36
CA PRO A 141 25.45 2.01 -24.06
C PRO A 141 26.37 2.78 -23.13
N LYS A 142 27.68 2.50 -23.18
CA LYS A 142 28.70 3.19 -22.36
C LYS A 142 28.78 4.71 -22.55
N THR A 143 28.15 5.24 -23.59
CA THR A 143 27.96 6.68 -23.80
C THR A 143 26.95 7.30 -22.83
N PHE A 144 25.95 6.56 -22.33
CA PHE A 144 24.95 7.09 -21.39
C PHE A 144 25.58 7.64 -20.11
N ALA A 145 26.79 7.21 -19.75
CA ALA A 145 27.62 7.80 -18.70
C ALA A 145 27.90 9.32 -18.85
N LYS A 146 27.65 9.91 -20.03
CA LYS A 146 27.73 11.37 -20.26
C LYS A 146 26.43 12.12 -19.95
N LEU A 147 25.31 11.43 -19.68
CA LEU A 147 24.00 12.02 -19.41
C LEU A 147 23.92 12.58 -17.97
N ILE A 148 24.86 13.46 -17.64
CA ILE A 148 25.07 14.01 -16.30
C ILE A 148 23.90 14.88 -15.80
N SER A 149 22.98 15.30 -16.68
CA SER A 149 21.78 16.07 -16.34
C SER A 149 20.58 15.20 -15.97
N VAL A 150 20.68 13.87 -16.07
CA VAL A 150 19.58 12.93 -15.78
C VAL A 150 19.59 12.53 -14.30
N SER A 151 18.53 12.89 -13.58
CA SER A 151 18.34 12.54 -12.16
C SER A 151 17.40 11.35 -11.92
N TRP A 152 16.64 10.94 -12.94
CA TRP A 152 15.76 9.76 -12.93
C TRP A 152 15.98 8.96 -14.20
N LEU A 153 16.33 7.69 -14.08
CA LEU A 153 16.52 6.78 -15.22
C LEU A 153 15.70 5.50 -15.01
N SER A 154 14.69 5.27 -15.85
CA SER A 154 13.99 3.98 -15.95
C SER A 154 14.19 3.35 -17.33
N LEU A 155 14.75 2.14 -17.33
CA LEU A 155 14.86 1.27 -18.52
C LEU A 155 14.14 -0.07 -18.28
N SER A 156 13.19 -0.11 -17.34
CA SER A 156 12.56 -1.35 -16.90
C SER A 156 11.63 -1.98 -17.94
N THR A 157 11.28 -3.25 -17.75
CA THR A 157 10.43 -4.02 -18.67
C THR A 157 11.01 -4.00 -20.09
N ASN A 158 12.20 -4.57 -20.23
CA ASN A 158 12.99 -4.67 -21.46
C ASN A 158 13.74 -6.02 -21.49
N GLN A 159 14.68 -6.21 -22.44
CA GLN A 159 15.47 -7.44 -22.61
C GLN A 159 16.99 -7.12 -22.53
N LEU A 160 17.37 -6.14 -21.70
CA LEU A 160 18.76 -5.73 -21.49
C LEU A 160 19.51 -6.77 -20.64
N THR A 161 20.81 -6.93 -20.90
CA THR A 161 21.62 -8.02 -20.32
C THR A 161 22.80 -7.55 -19.47
N SER A 162 23.31 -6.34 -19.71
CA SER A 162 24.55 -5.84 -19.09
C SER A 162 24.71 -4.32 -19.23
N GLY A 163 25.72 -3.74 -18.55
CA GLY A 163 26.01 -2.31 -18.57
C GLY A 163 25.44 -1.54 -17.38
N LEU A 164 25.12 -2.21 -16.28
CA LEU A 164 24.77 -1.57 -15.01
C LEU A 164 25.91 -0.67 -14.49
N ASP A 165 27.16 -0.93 -14.89
CA ASP A 165 28.32 -0.09 -14.54
C ASP A 165 28.22 1.35 -15.08
N VAL A 166 27.42 1.57 -16.12
CA VAL A 166 27.30 2.87 -16.81
C VAL A 166 26.74 3.96 -15.90
N VAL A 167 25.81 3.63 -14.99
CA VAL A 167 25.23 4.63 -14.07
C VAL A 167 26.21 5.12 -13.01
N SER A 168 27.29 4.40 -12.70
CA SER A 168 28.31 4.82 -11.72
C SER A 168 28.95 6.18 -12.00
N LYS A 169 28.81 6.70 -13.23
CA LYS A 169 29.36 8.00 -13.67
C LYS A 169 28.32 9.12 -13.74
N MET A 170 27.04 8.80 -13.57
CA MET A 170 25.92 9.74 -13.67
C MET A 170 25.60 10.30 -12.27
N THR A 171 26.50 11.13 -11.74
CA THR A 171 26.54 11.54 -10.32
C THR A 171 25.31 12.31 -9.80
N TRP A 172 24.42 12.75 -10.69
CA TRP A 172 23.16 13.44 -10.36
C TRP A 172 21.94 12.52 -10.25
N LEU A 173 22.11 11.20 -10.44
CA LEU A 173 21.03 10.23 -10.26
C LEU A 173 20.51 10.20 -8.82
N ILE A 174 19.22 10.49 -8.69
CA ILE A 174 18.41 10.35 -7.47
C ILE A 174 17.69 8.99 -7.48
N TYR A 175 17.33 8.48 -8.66
CA TYR A 175 16.62 7.21 -8.79
C TYR A 175 17.01 6.43 -10.05
N VAL A 176 17.11 5.11 -9.91
CA VAL A 176 17.39 4.17 -11.00
C VAL A 176 16.42 2.99 -10.93
N ASP A 177 15.75 2.69 -12.04
CA ASP A 177 14.91 1.51 -12.21
C ASP A 177 15.31 0.70 -13.46
N PHE A 178 15.82 -0.50 -13.20
CA PHE A 178 16.22 -1.48 -14.20
C PHE A 178 15.42 -2.79 -14.06
N SER A 179 14.23 -2.72 -13.47
CA SER A 179 13.37 -3.88 -13.20
C SER A 179 12.99 -4.63 -14.49
N PHE A 180 12.64 -5.92 -14.38
CA PHE A 180 12.09 -6.74 -15.46
C PHE A 180 12.95 -6.67 -16.73
N ASN A 181 14.20 -7.14 -16.59
CA ASN A 181 15.21 -7.24 -17.64
C ASN A 181 15.93 -8.60 -17.51
N ASN A 182 17.03 -8.80 -18.22
CA ASN A 182 17.87 -10.01 -18.16
C ASN A 182 19.28 -9.70 -17.65
N PHE A 183 19.43 -8.75 -16.72
CA PHE A 183 20.72 -8.48 -16.11
C PHE A 183 21.16 -9.69 -15.28
N SER A 184 22.28 -10.32 -15.65
CA SER A 184 22.87 -11.47 -14.94
C SER A 184 24.32 -11.23 -14.52
N GLU A 185 24.81 -10.01 -14.65
CA GLU A 185 26.19 -9.63 -14.30
C GLU A 185 26.35 -9.39 -12.79
N ARG A 186 27.60 -9.27 -12.32
CA ARG A 186 27.86 -8.90 -10.93
C ARG A 186 27.44 -7.45 -10.72
N PHE A 187 26.70 -7.19 -9.65
CA PHE A 187 26.26 -5.83 -9.29
C PHE A 187 27.46 -4.86 -9.20
N PRO A 188 27.41 -3.69 -9.88
CA PRO A 188 28.53 -2.76 -10.00
C PRO A 188 28.81 -1.97 -8.70
N ASP A 189 29.99 -1.37 -8.58
CA ASP A 189 30.23 -0.38 -7.53
C ASP A 189 29.57 0.96 -7.91
N LEU A 190 28.55 1.34 -7.13
CA LEU A 190 27.78 2.58 -7.30
C LEU A 190 28.13 3.64 -6.24
N SER A 191 29.18 3.45 -5.42
CA SER A 191 29.49 4.37 -4.31
C SER A 191 29.97 5.77 -4.71
N THR A 192 30.08 6.02 -6.01
CA THR A 192 30.22 7.32 -6.64
C THR A 192 28.91 8.10 -6.80
N LEU A 193 27.77 7.54 -6.37
CA LEU A 193 26.43 8.14 -6.48
C LEU A 193 25.87 8.58 -5.11
N PRO A 194 26.35 9.70 -4.52
CA PRO A 194 25.93 10.13 -3.19
C PRO A 194 24.46 10.58 -3.12
N SER A 195 23.87 10.99 -4.25
CA SER A 195 22.48 11.46 -4.33
C SER A 195 21.44 10.35 -4.52
N LEU A 196 21.87 9.08 -4.68
CA LEU A 196 20.95 7.99 -5.02
C LEU A 196 20.04 7.65 -3.83
N SER A 197 18.76 7.96 -3.97
CA SER A 197 17.71 7.77 -2.98
C SER A 197 16.82 6.55 -3.27
N GLY A 198 16.74 6.11 -4.53
CA GLY A 198 16.05 4.87 -4.86
C GLY A 198 16.73 4.03 -5.94
N LEU A 199 16.66 2.72 -5.76
CA LEU A 199 17.17 1.72 -6.69
C LEU A 199 16.21 0.54 -6.76
N SER A 200 15.77 0.18 -7.97
CA SER A 200 15.21 -1.14 -8.25
C SER A 200 15.96 -1.86 -9.37
N ILE A 201 16.25 -3.14 -9.13
CA ILE A 201 16.72 -4.11 -10.12
C ILE A 201 15.83 -5.37 -10.11
N ARG A 202 14.56 -5.21 -9.71
CA ARG A 202 13.62 -6.31 -9.52
C ARG A 202 13.45 -7.19 -10.76
N GLY A 203 13.21 -8.50 -10.63
CA GLY A 203 12.83 -9.31 -11.79
C GLY A 203 13.95 -9.44 -12.81
N ASN A 204 15.14 -9.83 -12.35
CA ASN A 204 16.35 -10.00 -13.17
C ASN A 204 17.04 -11.34 -12.87
N ASP A 205 18.05 -11.68 -13.66
CA ASP A 205 18.81 -12.93 -13.59
C ASP A 205 20.03 -12.86 -12.62
N MET A 206 20.09 -11.86 -11.73
CA MET A 206 21.25 -11.57 -10.87
C MET A 206 21.39 -12.57 -9.72
N LYS A 207 22.64 -12.92 -9.35
CA LYS A 207 22.98 -14.04 -8.44
C LYS A 207 24.16 -13.70 -7.54
N GLY A 208 24.31 -14.46 -6.46
CA GLY A 208 25.35 -14.30 -5.44
C GLY A 208 24.76 -13.80 -4.12
N THR A 209 25.61 -13.34 -3.20
CA THR A 209 25.13 -12.75 -1.95
C THR A 209 24.57 -11.34 -2.15
N PHE A 210 23.90 -10.79 -1.13
CA PHE A 210 23.47 -9.39 -1.09
C PHE A 210 24.64 -8.47 -1.53
N PRO A 211 24.44 -7.53 -2.48
CA PRO A 211 25.52 -6.66 -2.95
C PRO A 211 26.03 -5.70 -1.86
N SER A 212 27.06 -6.10 -1.10
CA SER A 212 27.61 -5.35 0.03
C SER A 212 28.12 -3.94 -0.31
N VAL A 213 28.29 -3.64 -1.60
CA VAL A 213 28.63 -2.31 -2.11
C VAL A 213 27.49 -1.30 -1.98
N LEU A 214 26.23 -1.76 -1.95
CA LEU A 214 25.05 -0.93 -1.68
C LEU A 214 25.07 -0.34 -0.27
N LEU A 215 25.75 -1.00 0.68
CA LEU A 215 25.84 -0.59 2.09
C LEU A 215 26.64 0.71 2.30
N LYS A 216 27.27 1.22 1.23
CA LYS A 216 27.91 2.54 1.17
C LYS A 216 26.92 3.68 0.84
N LEU A 217 25.72 3.36 0.35
CA LEU A 217 24.73 4.32 -0.17
C LEU A 217 23.73 4.72 0.93
N THR A 218 24.23 5.40 1.97
CA THR A 218 23.47 5.73 3.20
C THR A 218 22.21 6.57 2.97
N ASN A 219 22.11 7.21 1.79
CA ASN A 219 20.97 8.04 1.37
C ASN A 219 19.87 7.23 0.65
N LEU A 220 20.02 5.91 0.47
CA LEU A 220 18.96 5.06 -0.05
C LEU A 220 17.75 5.02 0.90
N VAL A 221 16.61 5.37 0.33
CA VAL A 221 15.28 5.39 0.97
C VAL A 221 14.39 4.27 0.40
N THR A 222 14.63 3.82 -0.83
CA THR A 222 13.95 2.68 -1.44
C THR A 222 14.95 1.74 -2.10
N LEU A 223 14.95 0.47 -1.69
CA LEU A 223 15.79 -0.58 -2.29
C LEU A 223 14.94 -1.80 -2.63
N ASP A 224 14.88 -2.15 -3.92
CA ASP A 224 14.14 -3.30 -4.44
C ASP A 224 15.07 -4.23 -5.22
N LEU A 225 15.40 -5.36 -4.60
CA LEU A 225 16.19 -6.46 -5.15
C LEU A 225 15.31 -7.69 -5.41
N GLY A 226 13.98 -7.54 -5.36
CA GLY A 226 13.05 -8.67 -5.40
C GLY A 226 13.08 -9.45 -6.71
N GLN A 227 12.54 -10.66 -6.73
CA GLN A 227 12.44 -11.50 -7.95
C GLN A 227 13.80 -11.67 -8.66
N ASN A 228 14.81 -12.08 -7.90
CA ASN A 228 16.19 -12.30 -8.37
C ASN A 228 16.73 -13.65 -7.84
N GLY A 229 18.01 -13.90 -8.03
CA GLY A 229 18.71 -15.10 -7.57
C GLY A 229 19.66 -14.88 -6.38
N PHE A 230 19.51 -13.83 -5.58
CA PHE A 230 20.40 -13.55 -4.43
C PHE A 230 20.23 -14.59 -3.31
N SER A 231 21.30 -14.90 -2.57
CA SER A 231 21.33 -15.98 -1.56
C SER A 231 22.21 -15.66 -0.34
N GLY A 232 22.25 -16.56 0.66
CA GLY A 232 23.00 -16.37 1.90
C GLY A 232 22.30 -15.45 2.89
N SER A 233 23.07 -14.81 3.77
CA SER A 233 22.59 -13.78 4.70
C SER A 233 22.30 -12.43 4.04
N ILE A 234 21.29 -11.76 4.61
CA ILE A 234 21.20 -10.30 4.62
C ILE A 234 22.27 -9.79 5.60
N PRO A 235 23.16 -8.84 5.22
CA PRO A 235 24.31 -8.45 6.04
C PRO A 235 23.93 -7.51 7.19
N GLU A 236 24.60 -7.62 8.34
CA GLU A 236 24.33 -6.79 9.52
C GLU A 236 24.64 -5.30 9.29
N ASP A 237 25.59 -5.02 8.40
CA ASP A 237 25.93 -3.69 7.90
C ASP A 237 24.77 -2.99 7.15
N ILE A 238 23.63 -3.65 6.90
CA ILE A 238 22.43 -3.00 6.35
C ILE A 238 21.87 -1.91 7.28
N SER A 239 22.23 -1.96 8.58
CA SER A 239 22.09 -0.85 9.54
C SER A 239 22.63 0.51 9.04
N LYS A 240 23.63 0.51 8.14
CA LYS A 240 24.23 1.72 7.57
C LYS A 240 23.30 2.43 6.59
N LEU A 241 22.26 1.76 6.09
CA LEU A 241 21.19 2.36 5.29
C LEU A 241 20.15 3.02 6.22
N SER A 242 20.60 3.98 7.04
CA SER A 242 19.79 4.63 8.08
C SER A 242 18.55 5.35 7.52
N SER A 243 18.61 5.79 6.26
CA SER A 243 17.51 6.48 5.55
C SER A 243 16.45 5.53 4.96
N LEU A 244 16.63 4.21 5.07
CA LEU A 244 15.85 3.23 4.32
C LEU A 244 14.40 3.11 4.82
N ASN A 245 13.45 3.48 3.96
CA ASN A 245 12.00 3.45 4.25
C ASN A 245 11.29 2.24 3.63
N MET A 246 11.78 1.73 2.50
CA MET A 246 11.21 0.60 1.77
C MET A 246 12.31 -0.39 1.36
N LEU A 247 12.20 -1.64 1.78
CA LEU A 247 13.13 -2.72 1.44
C LEU A 247 12.37 -3.95 0.93
N TYR A 248 12.57 -4.27 -0.35
CA TYR A 248 12.03 -5.46 -1.01
C TYR A 248 13.18 -6.42 -1.34
N LEU A 249 13.20 -7.57 -0.69
CA LEU A 249 14.14 -8.69 -0.92
C LEU A 249 13.39 -9.98 -1.30
N ASP A 250 12.10 -9.87 -1.61
CA ASP A 250 11.21 -10.99 -1.86
C ASP A 250 11.63 -11.83 -3.09
N SER A 251 11.08 -13.05 -3.20
CA SER A 251 11.24 -13.90 -4.40
C SER A 251 12.72 -14.12 -4.76
N ASN A 252 13.54 -14.48 -3.78
CA ASN A 252 14.98 -14.70 -3.89
C ASN A 252 15.36 -16.07 -3.28
N ASN A 253 16.65 -16.32 -3.07
CA ASN A 253 17.19 -17.55 -2.45
C ASN A 253 17.90 -17.26 -1.11
N PHE A 254 17.58 -16.18 -0.40
CA PHE A 254 18.17 -15.92 0.93
C PHE A 254 17.78 -17.04 1.90
N ASP A 255 18.76 -17.65 2.55
CA ASP A 255 18.65 -18.98 3.18
C ASP A 255 19.26 -19.07 4.59
N GLU A 256 19.67 -17.95 5.18
CA GLU A 256 20.05 -17.83 6.61
C GLU A 256 18.88 -17.34 7.51
N GLU A 257 19.15 -17.11 8.80
CA GLU A 257 18.20 -16.45 9.72
C GLU A 257 18.03 -14.95 9.42
N ILE A 258 16.84 -14.40 9.73
CA ILE A 258 16.55 -12.97 9.59
C ILE A 258 17.35 -12.17 10.63
N ARG A 259 18.28 -11.31 10.18
CA ARG A 259 19.06 -10.45 11.09
C ARG A 259 18.15 -9.43 11.79
N SER A 260 18.19 -9.43 13.13
CA SER A 260 17.38 -8.55 13.99
C SER A 260 17.56 -7.05 13.72
N VAL A 261 18.72 -6.66 13.18
CA VAL A 261 19.07 -5.27 12.87
C VAL A 261 18.17 -4.61 11.81
N LEU A 262 17.49 -5.40 10.97
CA LEU A 262 16.46 -4.90 10.05
C LEU A 262 15.33 -4.16 10.79
N PHE A 263 15.03 -4.62 12.01
CA PHE A 263 13.96 -4.10 12.85
C PHE A 263 14.43 -3.02 13.84
N THR A 264 15.67 -2.55 13.69
CA THR A 264 16.22 -1.38 14.38
C THR A 264 16.47 -0.19 13.43
N LEU A 265 16.13 -0.32 12.14
CA LEU A 265 16.16 0.81 11.21
C LEU A 265 15.10 1.87 11.61
N PRO A 266 15.45 3.16 11.70
CA PRO A 266 14.58 4.18 12.31
C PRO A 266 13.38 4.57 11.44
N TYR A 267 13.52 4.50 10.11
CA TYR A 267 12.52 4.97 9.15
C TYR A 267 11.90 3.86 8.29
N ILE A 268 12.19 2.58 8.55
CA ILE A 268 11.67 1.46 7.74
C ILE A 268 10.14 1.34 7.93
N SER A 269 9.38 1.57 6.86
CA SER A 269 7.91 1.45 6.84
C SER A 269 7.40 0.24 6.09
N TYR A 270 8.15 -0.25 5.10
CA TYR A 270 7.81 -1.44 4.33
C TYR A 270 9.00 -2.39 4.26
N LEU A 271 8.84 -3.61 4.77
CA LEU A 271 9.85 -4.65 4.74
C LEU A 271 9.24 -5.96 4.22
N ASP A 272 9.71 -6.42 3.07
CA ASP A 272 9.24 -7.65 2.43
C ASP A 272 10.41 -8.57 2.11
N LEU A 273 10.40 -9.72 2.80
CA LEU A 273 11.36 -10.81 2.68
C LEU A 273 10.67 -12.09 2.16
N GLY A 274 9.47 -11.97 1.59
CA GLY A 274 8.64 -13.11 1.21
C GLY A 274 9.25 -14.01 0.13
N HIS A 275 8.72 -15.21 -0.07
CA HIS A 275 9.11 -16.13 -1.16
C HIS A 275 10.64 -16.38 -1.21
N ASN A 276 11.23 -16.71 -0.06
CA ASN A 276 12.66 -16.96 0.12
C ASN A 276 12.86 -18.33 0.80
N ARG A 277 14.01 -18.57 1.43
CA ARG A 277 14.32 -19.80 2.17
C ARG A 277 14.76 -19.50 3.60
N LEU A 278 14.45 -18.30 4.10
CA LEU A 278 14.93 -17.78 5.38
C LEU A 278 14.45 -18.70 6.50
N ASN A 279 15.33 -18.97 7.45
CA ASN A 279 15.09 -19.93 8.52
C ASN A 279 15.20 -19.29 9.91
N GLY A 280 15.32 -20.10 10.96
CA GLY A 280 15.28 -19.63 12.35
C GLY A 280 13.84 -19.39 12.83
N ARG A 281 13.62 -18.27 13.52
CA ARG A 281 12.34 -17.91 14.15
C ARG A 281 11.88 -16.51 13.76
N VAL A 282 10.58 -16.25 13.90
CA VAL A 282 10.02 -14.89 13.83
C VAL A 282 10.61 -14.02 14.96
N PRO A 283 10.99 -12.74 14.71
CA PRO A 283 11.66 -11.89 15.69
C PRO A 283 10.90 -11.70 17.01
N SER A 284 11.60 -11.86 18.13
CA SER A 284 11.03 -11.76 19.49
C SER A 284 10.78 -10.32 19.99
N SER A 285 11.20 -9.31 19.23
CA SER A 285 11.01 -7.88 19.52
C SER A 285 11.23 -7.04 18.25
N LEU A 286 10.44 -5.98 18.06
CA LEU A 286 10.65 -4.97 17.02
C LEU A 286 10.81 -3.60 17.69
N SER A 287 11.90 -2.89 17.37
CA SER A 287 12.20 -1.55 17.92
C SER A 287 11.85 -0.42 16.96
N SER A 288 11.69 -0.71 15.67
CA SER A 288 11.25 0.27 14.66
C SER A 288 9.78 0.65 14.86
N THR A 289 9.56 1.91 15.19
CA THR A 289 8.22 2.51 15.42
C THR A 289 7.51 2.90 14.13
N SER A 290 8.23 2.91 12.99
CA SER A 290 7.76 3.35 11.68
C SER A 290 7.25 2.23 10.76
N LEU A 291 7.35 0.96 11.19
CA LEU A 291 7.07 -0.23 10.38
C LEU A 291 5.57 -0.48 10.20
N GLY A 292 5.03 -0.06 9.05
CA GLY A 292 3.63 -0.25 8.67
C GLY A 292 3.31 -1.56 7.96
N SER A 293 4.28 -2.19 7.28
CA SER A 293 4.10 -3.48 6.59
C SER A 293 5.27 -4.42 6.80
N LEU A 294 4.98 -5.67 7.15
CA LEU A 294 5.94 -6.76 7.28
C LEU A 294 5.46 -8.03 6.57
N SER A 295 6.16 -8.42 5.50
CA SER A 295 5.99 -9.70 4.79
C SER A 295 7.18 -10.61 5.05
N LEU A 296 6.91 -11.79 5.60
CA LEU A 296 7.83 -12.92 5.78
C LEU A 296 7.21 -14.23 5.21
N GLN A 297 6.20 -14.11 4.35
CA GLN A 297 5.44 -15.23 3.78
C GLN A 297 6.30 -16.13 2.87
N GLU A 298 5.93 -17.39 2.67
CA GLU A 298 6.67 -18.36 1.84
C GLU A 298 8.17 -18.43 2.16
N ASN A 299 8.47 -18.92 3.36
CA ASN A 299 9.82 -19.08 3.88
C ASN A 299 9.93 -20.36 4.75
N ASN A 300 11.11 -20.62 5.31
CA ASN A 300 11.38 -21.79 6.16
C ASN A 300 11.33 -21.45 7.66
N LEU A 301 10.64 -20.36 8.07
CA LEU A 301 10.62 -19.92 9.47
C LEU A 301 9.90 -20.94 10.36
N SER A 302 10.38 -21.09 11.59
CA SER A 302 10.02 -22.20 12.46
C SER A 302 9.82 -21.78 13.93
N GLY A 303 9.27 -22.71 14.72
CA GLY A 303 8.97 -22.48 16.14
C GLY A 303 7.69 -21.66 16.36
N SER A 304 7.47 -21.19 17.58
CA SER A 304 6.25 -20.45 17.93
C SER A 304 6.29 -18.98 17.49
N LEU A 305 5.11 -18.43 17.25
CA LEU A 305 4.91 -16.97 17.16
C LEU A 305 5.47 -16.25 18.40
N PRO A 306 6.01 -15.03 18.25
CA PRO A 306 6.62 -14.28 19.34
C PRO A 306 5.58 -13.63 20.25
N ASP A 307 6.04 -13.12 21.40
CA ASP A 307 5.23 -12.19 22.19
C ASP A 307 5.19 -10.81 21.53
N PHE A 308 4.11 -10.53 20.82
CA PHE A 308 3.87 -9.24 20.13
C PHE A 308 3.80 -8.03 21.08
N SER A 309 3.74 -8.22 22.41
CA SER A 309 3.86 -7.10 23.36
C SER A 309 5.19 -6.33 23.23
N LYS A 310 6.20 -6.95 22.62
CA LYS A 310 7.54 -6.40 22.36
C LYS A 310 7.70 -5.81 20.96
N TRP A 311 6.61 -5.66 20.21
CA TRP A 311 6.59 -5.08 18.86
C TRP A 311 6.01 -3.67 18.96
N ASN A 312 6.85 -2.68 19.26
CA ASN A 312 6.41 -1.29 19.51
C ASN A 312 6.19 -0.53 18.19
N THR A 313 5.16 -0.92 17.43
CA THR A 313 4.90 -0.42 16.07
C THR A 313 3.40 -0.29 15.75
N SER A 314 3.06 0.56 14.77
CA SER A 314 1.71 0.75 14.23
C SER A 314 1.49 -0.10 12.96
N LEU A 315 1.78 -1.39 13.05
CA LEU A 315 1.74 -2.33 11.92
C LEU A 315 0.32 -2.47 11.34
N LEU A 316 0.20 -2.35 10.01
CA LEU A 316 -1.05 -2.47 9.24
C LEU A 316 -1.16 -3.83 8.51
N TYR A 317 -0.03 -4.38 8.07
CA TYR A 317 0.06 -5.68 7.38
C TYR A 317 1.05 -6.62 8.07
N LEU A 318 0.63 -7.85 8.36
CA LEU A 318 1.49 -8.94 8.84
C LEU A 318 1.24 -10.22 8.04
N GLY A 319 2.17 -10.54 7.12
CA GLY A 319 2.18 -11.78 6.35
C GLY A 319 3.21 -12.77 6.89
N LEU A 320 2.75 -13.86 7.51
CA LEU A 320 3.56 -14.99 7.99
C LEU A 320 3.11 -16.33 7.36
N GLY A 321 2.28 -16.28 6.31
CA GLY A 321 1.73 -17.47 5.66
C GLY A 321 2.79 -18.36 4.99
N SER A 322 2.46 -19.62 4.73
CA SER A 322 3.34 -20.60 4.06
C SER A 322 4.71 -20.75 4.73
N ASN A 323 4.73 -21.13 6.01
CA ASN A 323 5.92 -21.31 6.83
C ASN A 323 5.78 -22.57 7.72
N ASN A 324 6.80 -22.87 8.55
CA ASN A 324 6.80 -23.99 9.50
C ASN A 324 6.52 -23.54 10.95
N LEU A 325 5.66 -22.53 11.14
CA LEU A 325 5.36 -21.97 12.47
C LEU A 325 4.43 -22.90 13.26
N THR A 326 4.73 -23.12 14.53
CA THR A 326 4.07 -24.08 15.43
C THR A 326 3.53 -23.39 16.70
N GLY A 327 2.99 -24.16 17.65
CA GLY A 327 2.43 -23.62 18.89
C GLY A 327 1.04 -23.02 18.67
N SER A 328 0.68 -21.96 19.39
CA SER A 328 -0.64 -21.32 19.30
C SER A 328 -0.52 -19.82 19.03
N ILE A 329 -1.61 -19.20 18.54
CA ILE A 329 -1.68 -17.75 18.32
C ILE A 329 -1.69 -17.06 19.70
N PRO A 330 -0.66 -16.27 20.05
CA PRO A 330 -0.56 -15.67 21.37
C PRO A 330 -1.56 -14.51 21.52
N GLY A 331 -2.18 -14.40 22.70
CA GLY A 331 -3.16 -13.35 22.99
C GLY A 331 -2.61 -11.91 22.86
N SER A 332 -1.29 -11.72 22.94
CA SER A 332 -0.65 -10.42 22.71
C SER A 332 -0.68 -9.94 21.25
N ILE A 333 -1.17 -10.73 20.29
CA ILE A 333 -1.51 -10.23 18.93
C ILE A 333 -2.43 -9.00 18.98
N SER A 334 -3.27 -8.90 20.03
CA SER A 334 -4.13 -7.76 20.35
C SER A 334 -3.41 -6.42 20.53
N THR A 335 -2.10 -6.41 20.79
CA THR A 335 -1.30 -5.18 20.93
C THR A 335 -1.10 -4.46 19.59
N LEU A 336 -1.16 -5.19 18.47
CA LEU A 336 -1.09 -4.66 17.10
C LEU A 336 -2.42 -4.01 16.68
N SER A 337 -2.96 -3.11 17.50
CA SER A 337 -4.31 -2.53 17.36
C SER A 337 -4.59 -1.80 16.03
N SER A 338 -3.55 -1.43 15.29
CA SER A 338 -3.65 -0.83 13.94
C SER A 338 -3.77 -1.86 12.80
N LEU A 339 -3.62 -3.16 13.10
CA LEU A 339 -3.50 -4.22 12.10
C LEU A 339 -4.77 -4.36 11.24
N MET A 340 -4.62 -4.24 9.93
CA MET A 340 -5.70 -4.32 8.94
C MET A 340 -5.71 -5.66 8.19
N ASN A 341 -4.55 -6.29 8.00
CA ASN A 341 -4.44 -7.60 7.35
C ASN A 341 -3.49 -8.52 8.14
N LEU A 342 -3.97 -9.72 8.47
CA LEU A 342 -3.21 -10.78 9.14
C LEU A 342 -3.35 -12.09 8.37
N SER A 343 -2.26 -12.58 7.77
CA SER A 343 -2.20 -13.94 7.22
C SER A 343 -1.19 -14.82 7.96
N LEU A 344 -1.70 -15.92 8.53
CA LEU A 344 -0.97 -17.01 9.16
C LEU A 344 -1.24 -18.36 8.43
N ARG A 345 -1.81 -18.32 7.22
CA ARG A 345 -2.24 -19.49 6.42
C ARG A 345 -1.09 -20.46 6.10
N LYS A 346 -1.40 -21.72 5.79
CA LYS A 346 -0.41 -22.76 5.39
C LYS A 346 0.76 -22.85 6.41
N ASN A 347 0.43 -23.12 7.67
CA ASN A 347 1.38 -23.27 8.78
C ASN A 347 1.02 -24.49 9.66
N GLN A 348 1.72 -24.68 10.78
CA GLN A 348 1.53 -25.78 11.73
C GLN A 348 0.98 -25.26 13.08
N LEU A 349 0.22 -24.16 13.06
CA LEU A 349 -0.37 -23.54 14.25
C LEU A 349 -1.51 -24.39 14.81
N SER A 350 -1.72 -24.29 16.13
CA SER A 350 -2.58 -25.17 16.92
C SER A 350 -3.19 -24.42 18.11
N GLY A 351 -3.88 -25.12 19.01
CA GLY A 351 -4.63 -24.49 20.11
C GLY A 351 -5.92 -23.85 19.61
N THR A 352 -6.31 -22.71 20.17
CA THR A 352 -7.55 -21.98 19.82
C THR A 352 -7.27 -20.58 19.30
N ILE A 353 -8.24 -19.96 18.62
CA ILE A 353 -8.19 -18.52 18.29
C ILE A 353 -8.35 -17.73 19.61
N PRO A 354 -7.37 -16.92 20.03
CA PRO A 354 -7.43 -16.24 21.32
C PRO A 354 -8.55 -15.19 21.31
N THR A 355 -9.33 -15.12 22.40
CA THR A 355 -10.42 -14.14 22.55
C THR A 355 -9.94 -12.70 22.40
N ALA A 356 -8.70 -12.40 22.78
CA ALA A 356 -8.07 -11.09 22.61
C ALA A 356 -7.95 -10.65 21.14
N LEU A 357 -8.00 -11.56 20.15
CA LEU A 357 -7.96 -11.20 18.73
C LEU A 357 -9.14 -10.30 18.34
N VAL A 358 -10.30 -10.42 19.00
CA VAL A 358 -11.50 -9.62 18.66
C VAL A 358 -11.38 -8.14 19.03
N THR A 359 -10.32 -7.72 19.73
CA THR A 359 -10.05 -6.29 20.01
C THR A 359 -9.29 -5.59 18.87
N LEU A 360 -8.93 -6.31 17.80
CA LEU A 360 -8.31 -5.75 16.60
C LEU A 360 -9.37 -5.08 15.72
N ASN A 361 -9.98 -4.00 16.22
CA ASN A 361 -11.10 -3.30 15.59
C ASN A 361 -10.76 -2.75 14.18
N SER A 362 -9.48 -2.62 13.84
CA SER A 362 -8.96 -2.18 12.54
C SER A 362 -8.93 -3.30 11.48
N LEU A 363 -9.11 -4.56 11.88
CA LEU A 363 -8.85 -5.73 11.05
C LEU A 363 -9.90 -5.89 9.95
N ALA A 364 -9.44 -5.85 8.69
CA ALA A 364 -10.24 -5.99 7.49
C ALA A 364 -10.07 -7.37 6.81
N VAL A 365 -8.95 -8.04 7.00
CA VAL A 365 -8.70 -9.41 6.50
C VAL A 365 -8.04 -10.25 7.58
N LEU A 366 -8.59 -11.45 7.80
CA LEU A 366 -8.05 -12.48 8.69
C LEU A 366 -7.96 -13.81 7.94
N ASP A 367 -6.75 -14.33 7.77
CA ASP A 367 -6.47 -15.58 7.08
C ASP A 367 -5.62 -16.52 7.94
N LEU A 368 -6.25 -17.57 8.46
CA LEU A 368 -5.66 -18.60 9.34
C LEU A 368 -5.72 -20.00 8.70
N ALA A 369 -6.06 -20.09 7.41
CA ALA A 369 -6.41 -21.35 6.77
C ALA A 369 -5.25 -22.35 6.64
N SER A 370 -5.56 -23.63 6.44
CA SER A 370 -4.57 -24.71 6.31
C SER A 370 -3.60 -24.75 7.50
N ASN A 371 -4.16 -25.00 8.69
CA ASN A 371 -3.47 -25.10 9.98
C ASN A 371 -4.10 -26.23 10.83
N SER A 372 -3.71 -26.38 12.10
CA SER A 372 -4.31 -27.29 13.08
C SER A 372 -5.01 -26.55 14.23
N ILE A 373 -5.56 -25.37 13.97
CA ILE A 373 -6.29 -24.58 14.97
C ILE A 373 -7.64 -25.24 15.24
N SER A 374 -8.05 -25.26 16.51
CA SER A 374 -9.18 -26.02 17.03
C SER A 374 -10.04 -25.21 17.99
N GLY A 375 -11.16 -25.79 18.45
CA GLY A 375 -12.12 -25.11 19.31
C GLY A 375 -13.04 -24.14 18.53
N PRO A 376 -13.91 -23.40 19.23
CA PRO A 376 -14.87 -22.51 18.60
C PRO A 376 -14.27 -21.14 18.22
N LEU A 377 -14.94 -20.44 17.30
CA LEU A 377 -14.73 -19.01 17.15
C LEU A 377 -15.12 -18.29 18.47
N PRO A 378 -14.36 -17.27 18.92
CA PRO A 378 -14.71 -16.45 20.07
C PRO A 378 -16.16 -15.93 20.03
N SER A 379 -16.87 -15.96 21.16
CA SER A 379 -18.30 -15.58 21.23
C SER A 379 -18.59 -14.11 20.88
N ALA A 380 -17.57 -13.25 20.91
CA ALA A 380 -17.64 -11.83 20.56
C ALA A 380 -16.94 -11.51 19.22
N PHE A 381 -16.89 -12.48 18.28
CA PHE A 381 -16.23 -12.31 16.98
C PHE A 381 -16.75 -11.09 16.18
N GLY A 382 -18.01 -10.71 16.40
CA GLY A 382 -18.66 -9.54 15.80
C GLY A 382 -18.01 -8.18 16.11
N ALA A 383 -17.19 -8.10 17.16
CA ALA A 383 -16.43 -6.88 17.48
C ALA A 383 -15.47 -6.46 16.35
N LEU A 384 -15.07 -7.39 15.49
CA LEU A 384 -14.29 -7.17 14.26
C LEU A 384 -15.13 -6.50 13.15
N SER A 385 -15.88 -5.46 13.48
CA SER A 385 -16.83 -4.76 12.59
C SER A 385 -16.25 -4.21 11.27
N ASN A 386 -14.92 -4.09 11.15
CA ASN A 386 -14.23 -3.74 9.90
C ASN A 386 -13.93 -4.93 8.96
N LEU A 387 -14.17 -6.18 9.39
CA LEU A 387 -13.77 -7.38 8.68
C LEU A 387 -14.53 -7.54 7.35
N ILE A 388 -13.78 -7.68 6.26
CA ILE A 388 -14.25 -7.86 4.88
C ILE A 388 -14.01 -9.31 4.42
N GLY A 389 -12.90 -9.92 4.85
CA GLY A 389 -12.54 -11.30 4.52
C GLY A 389 -12.19 -12.14 5.74
N LEU A 390 -12.87 -13.27 5.89
CA LEU A 390 -12.59 -14.31 6.87
C LEU A 390 -12.19 -15.60 6.15
N SER A 391 -10.98 -16.09 6.40
CA SER A 391 -10.45 -17.35 5.89
C SER A 391 -9.91 -18.18 7.05
N VAL A 392 -10.61 -19.27 7.41
CA VAL A 392 -10.21 -20.20 8.48
C VAL A 392 -10.40 -21.67 8.04
N TYR A 393 -10.45 -21.89 6.72
CA TYR A 393 -10.68 -23.20 6.12
C TYR A 393 -9.50 -24.17 6.34
N ASP A 394 -9.69 -25.47 6.10
CA ASP A 394 -8.70 -26.53 6.33
C ASP A 394 -8.09 -26.46 7.76
N ASN A 395 -8.94 -26.61 8.78
CA ASN A 395 -8.56 -26.54 10.20
C ASN A 395 -9.37 -27.55 11.03
N GLN A 396 -9.27 -27.46 12.36
CA GLN A 396 -9.95 -28.34 13.32
C GLN A 396 -10.98 -27.58 14.18
N LEU A 397 -11.50 -26.44 13.68
CA LEU A 397 -12.44 -25.59 14.43
C LEU A 397 -13.78 -26.31 14.63
N THR A 398 -14.39 -26.11 15.79
CA THR A 398 -15.60 -26.81 16.26
C THR A 398 -16.68 -25.84 16.72
N GLY A 399 -17.84 -26.36 17.13
CA GLY A 399 -18.89 -25.54 17.74
C GLY A 399 -19.85 -24.93 16.73
N LYS A 400 -20.76 -24.08 17.23
CA LYS A 400 -21.63 -23.25 16.39
C LYS A 400 -20.89 -21.97 15.97
N LEU A 401 -21.27 -21.41 14.82
CA LEU A 401 -20.93 -20.02 14.51
C LEU A 401 -21.59 -19.11 15.59
N PRO A 402 -20.85 -18.15 16.18
CA PRO A 402 -21.38 -17.31 17.25
C PRO A 402 -22.41 -16.32 16.69
N SER A 403 -23.45 -15.99 17.44
CA SER A 403 -24.50 -15.06 17.00
C SER A 403 -23.97 -13.66 16.67
N SER A 404 -22.84 -13.25 17.26
CA SER A 404 -22.16 -12.00 16.91
C SER A 404 -21.61 -11.96 15.48
N ILE A 405 -21.57 -13.09 14.75
CA ILE A 405 -21.14 -13.08 13.34
C ILE A 405 -22.08 -12.21 12.46
N CYS A 406 -23.32 -11.99 12.92
CA CYS A 406 -24.26 -11.05 12.34
C CYS A 406 -23.81 -9.57 12.42
N ASP A 407 -22.93 -9.22 13.37
CA ASP A 407 -22.47 -7.84 13.55
C ASP A 407 -21.43 -7.45 12.47
N LEU A 408 -20.90 -8.43 11.73
CA LEU A 408 -19.91 -8.27 10.66
C LEU A 408 -20.54 -7.76 9.35
N THR A 409 -21.25 -6.64 9.43
CA THR A 409 -21.98 -5.99 8.32
C THR A 409 -21.12 -5.63 7.10
N ARG A 410 -19.78 -5.67 7.24
CA ARG A 410 -18.80 -5.41 6.18
C ARG A 410 -18.23 -6.66 5.52
N LEU A 411 -18.60 -7.86 5.99
CA LEU A 411 -18.08 -9.13 5.51
C LEU A 411 -18.59 -9.44 4.09
N ILE A 412 -17.66 -9.73 3.18
CA ILE A 412 -17.92 -10.02 1.76
C ILE A 412 -17.39 -11.42 1.39
N ILE A 413 -16.35 -11.89 2.06
CA ILE A 413 -15.67 -13.16 1.77
C ILE A 413 -15.62 -14.02 3.04
N MET A 414 -16.16 -15.25 2.97
CA MET A 414 -16.23 -16.17 4.10
C MET A 414 -15.87 -17.61 3.68
N TYR A 415 -14.68 -18.04 4.06
CA TYR A 415 -14.15 -19.37 3.75
C TYR A 415 -13.85 -20.14 5.04
N ILE A 416 -14.74 -21.08 5.39
CA ILE A 416 -14.68 -21.89 6.61
C ILE A 416 -14.73 -23.41 6.34
N ARG A 417 -14.63 -23.81 5.06
CA ARG A 417 -14.70 -25.22 4.64
C ARG A 417 -13.68 -26.14 5.33
N ASN A 418 -13.90 -27.44 5.28
CA ASN A 418 -13.01 -28.46 5.87
C ASN A 418 -12.71 -28.15 7.35
N ASN A 419 -13.75 -28.16 8.17
CA ASN A 419 -13.72 -27.95 9.62
C ASN A 419 -14.80 -28.82 10.30
N TYR A 420 -14.99 -28.68 11.60
CA TYR A 420 -15.99 -29.40 12.40
C TYR A 420 -17.07 -28.46 12.98
N PHE A 421 -17.41 -27.36 12.27
CA PHE A 421 -18.51 -26.49 12.68
C PHE A 421 -19.85 -27.21 12.55
N TYR A 422 -20.76 -26.98 13.49
CA TYR A 422 -22.07 -27.63 13.52
C TYR A 422 -23.20 -26.68 13.93
N GLY A 423 -24.44 -27.12 13.73
CA GLY A 423 -25.63 -26.34 14.08
C GLY A 423 -26.32 -25.75 12.86
N GLU A 424 -27.32 -24.92 13.11
CA GLU A 424 -27.99 -24.13 12.08
C GLU A 424 -27.07 -23.00 11.61
N PHE A 425 -27.04 -22.77 10.29
CA PHE A 425 -26.29 -21.65 9.73
C PHE A 425 -26.99 -20.32 10.09
N PRO A 426 -26.29 -19.29 10.63
CA PRO A 426 -26.94 -18.11 11.18
C PRO A 426 -27.79 -17.34 10.17
N SER A 427 -29.07 -17.13 10.48
CA SER A 427 -30.05 -16.58 9.54
C SER A 427 -29.76 -15.16 9.06
N CYS A 428 -29.06 -14.36 9.85
CA CYS A 428 -28.59 -13.03 9.47
C CYS A 428 -27.62 -13.07 8.26
N LEU A 429 -26.82 -14.12 8.11
CA LEU A 429 -25.84 -14.21 7.03
C LEU A 429 -26.48 -14.40 5.65
N TYR A 430 -27.77 -14.78 5.58
CA TYR A 430 -28.55 -14.76 4.34
C TYR A 430 -28.87 -13.34 3.85
N GLU A 431 -28.84 -12.34 4.74
CA GLU A 431 -29.13 -10.93 4.45
C GLU A 431 -27.85 -10.10 4.25
N HIS A 432 -26.67 -10.65 4.58
CA HIS A 432 -25.38 -10.02 4.29
C HIS A 432 -25.03 -10.16 2.80
N CYS A 433 -24.52 -9.10 2.19
CA CYS A 433 -24.04 -9.08 0.80
C CYS A 433 -22.69 -9.82 0.64
N LEU A 434 -22.65 -11.10 1.01
CA LEU A 434 -21.50 -11.99 0.84
C LEU A 434 -21.34 -12.36 -0.65
N HIS A 435 -20.16 -12.11 -1.21
CA HIS A 435 -19.87 -12.35 -2.63
C HIS A 435 -19.09 -13.65 -2.89
N ARG A 436 -18.45 -14.24 -1.87
CA ARG A 436 -17.73 -15.53 -1.98
C ARG A 436 -17.84 -16.31 -0.67
N ILE A 437 -18.40 -17.51 -0.73
CA ILE A 437 -18.77 -18.32 0.43
C ILE A 437 -18.38 -19.78 0.18
N ASP A 438 -17.51 -20.33 1.02
CA ASP A 438 -17.30 -21.79 1.09
C ASP A 438 -17.41 -22.27 2.53
N ILE A 439 -18.50 -22.99 2.81
CA ILE A 439 -18.80 -23.63 4.10
C ILE A 439 -18.76 -25.16 4.01
N SER A 440 -18.26 -25.71 2.90
CA SER A 440 -18.31 -27.14 2.59
C SER A 440 -17.54 -28.02 3.58
N ASN A 441 -17.86 -29.31 3.63
CA ASN A 441 -17.22 -30.30 4.50
C ASN A 441 -17.14 -29.83 5.96
N ASN A 442 -18.32 -29.68 6.55
CA ASN A 442 -18.55 -29.30 7.95
C ASN A 442 -19.70 -30.18 8.49
N SER A 443 -20.43 -29.72 9.50
CA SER A 443 -21.60 -30.41 10.07
C SER A 443 -22.76 -29.44 10.31
N PHE A 444 -22.89 -28.42 9.46
CA PHE A 444 -24.07 -27.56 9.45
C PHE A 444 -25.32 -28.34 9.04
N TYR A 445 -26.47 -27.91 9.53
CA TYR A 445 -27.79 -28.43 9.13
C TYR A 445 -28.81 -27.29 9.03
N GLY A 446 -29.99 -27.60 8.50
CA GLY A 446 -31.10 -26.65 8.37
C GLY A 446 -31.78 -26.73 7.01
N PRO A 447 -32.90 -26.01 6.83
CA PRO A 447 -33.62 -25.96 5.57
C PRO A 447 -32.88 -25.09 4.53
N ILE A 448 -32.66 -25.63 3.33
CA ILE A 448 -32.39 -24.82 2.14
C ILE A 448 -33.72 -24.15 1.75
N ASN A 449 -33.74 -22.83 1.64
CA ASN A 449 -34.93 -22.03 1.38
C ASN A 449 -34.58 -20.79 0.52
N SER A 450 -35.57 -19.93 0.27
CA SER A 450 -35.44 -18.65 -0.45
C SER A 450 -34.28 -17.76 0.03
N ASN A 451 -33.90 -17.85 1.30
CA ASN A 451 -32.89 -16.96 1.88
C ASN A 451 -31.47 -17.40 1.48
N PHE A 452 -31.25 -18.69 1.17
CA PHE A 452 -30.01 -19.14 0.51
C PHE A 452 -29.83 -18.54 -0.88
N HIS A 453 -30.90 -18.22 -1.62
CA HIS A 453 -30.78 -17.49 -2.91
C HIS A 453 -30.28 -16.04 -2.71
N GLY A 454 -30.53 -15.43 -1.55
CA GLY A 454 -29.92 -14.13 -1.20
C GLY A 454 -28.39 -14.18 -1.12
N MET A 455 -27.82 -15.37 -0.85
CA MET A 455 -26.38 -15.64 -0.87
C MET A 455 -25.83 -16.04 -2.25
N ILE A 456 -26.63 -15.94 -3.32
CA ILE A 456 -26.21 -16.21 -4.70
C ILE A 456 -26.23 -14.90 -5.51
N PRO A 457 -25.14 -14.11 -5.49
CA PRO A 457 -24.99 -12.97 -6.39
C PRO A 457 -25.08 -13.39 -7.87
N ASN A 458 -25.76 -12.56 -8.66
CA ASN A 458 -25.98 -12.74 -10.10
C ASN A 458 -24.67 -12.79 -10.93
N ASP A 459 -23.54 -12.39 -10.33
CA ASP A 459 -22.29 -12.06 -11.01
C ASP A 459 -21.29 -13.23 -11.05
N GLY A 460 -21.77 -14.48 -11.02
CA GLY A 460 -20.93 -15.69 -11.05
C GLY A 460 -20.23 -16.00 -9.72
N ALA A 461 -20.84 -15.62 -8.60
CA ALA A 461 -20.31 -15.85 -7.26
C ALA A 461 -20.28 -17.34 -6.87
N LEU A 462 -19.24 -17.74 -6.13
CA LEU A 462 -19.12 -19.09 -5.57
C LEU A 462 -19.81 -19.16 -4.20
N LEU A 463 -20.91 -19.92 -4.16
CA LEU A 463 -21.52 -20.46 -2.95
C LEU A 463 -21.32 -21.99 -2.93
N ASN A 464 -20.50 -22.48 -2.00
CA ASN A 464 -20.26 -23.92 -1.82
C ASN A 464 -20.71 -24.38 -0.42
N ILE A 465 -21.69 -25.29 -0.39
CA ILE A 465 -22.30 -25.85 0.82
C ILE A 465 -22.14 -27.38 0.94
N ALA A 466 -21.43 -28.02 -0.01
CA ALA A 466 -21.33 -29.48 -0.12
C ALA A 466 -20.77 -30.14 1.16
N GLY A 467 -21.06 -31.42 1.40
CA GLY A 467 -20.55 -32.11 2.60
C GLY A 467 -21.05 -31.51 3.94
N ASN A 468 -22.32 -31.10 3.97
CA ASN A 468 -23.07 -30.69 5.17
C ASN A 468 -24.42 -31.43 5.21
N TYR A 469 -25.14 -31.31 6.32
CA TYR A 469 -26.44 -31.97 6.60
C TYR A 469 -27.64 -31.03 6.37
N PHE A 470 -27.56 -30.15 5.36
CA PHE A 470 -28.71 -29.34 4.93
C PHE A 470 -29.80 -30.23 4.31
N TYR A 471 -31.06 -29.81 4.42
CA TYR A 471 -32.24 -30.54 3.96
C TYR A 471 -33.26 -29.61 3.28
N GLY A 472 -34.24 -30.18 2.58
CA GLY A 472 -35.14 -29.45 1.69
C GLY A 472 -34.76 -29.62 0.22
N ASP A 473 -35.65 -29.21 -0.68
CA ASP A 473 -35.49 -29.41 -2.12
C ASP A 473 -34.95 -28.13 -2.79
N PRO A 474 -33.73 -28.14 -3.35
CA PRO A 474 -33.20 -26.99 -4.08
C PRO A 474 -33.94 -26.73 -5.41
N MET A 475 -34.73 -27.67 -5.93
CA MET A 475 -35.53 -27.44 -7.15
C MET A 475 -36.80 -26.63 -6.91
N LEU A 476 -37.35 -26.60 -5.68
CA LEU A 476 -38.63 -25.92 -5.38
C LEU A 476 -38.60 -24.38 -5.50
N TYR A 477 -37.42 -23.80 -5.75
CA TYR A 477 -37.23 -22.36 -6.01
C TYR A 477 -36.58 -22.07 -7.38
N ALA A 478 -36.45 -23.08 -8.24
CA ALA A 478 -35.78 -22.95 -9.54
C ALA A 478 -36.60 -22.18 -10.60
N ASP A 479 -37.91 -22.02 -10.42
CA ASP A 479 -38.82 -21.33 -11.37
C ASP A 479 -38.54 -19.82 -11.55
N GLY A 480 -37.59 -19.25 -10.79
CA GLY A 480 -37.08 -17.89 -10.99
C GLY A 480 -35.90 -17.78 -11.97
N CYS A 481 -35.18 -18.86 -12.26
CA CYS A 481 -33.89 -18.82 -12.98
C CYS A 481 -33.98 -19.37 -14.40
N GLN A 482 -34.22 -18.49 -15.38
CA GLN A 482 -33.80 -18.77 -16.75
C GLN A 482 -32.27 -18.72 -16.85
N PHE A 483 -31.68 -19.61 -17.66
CA PHE A 483 -30.24 -19.81 -17.89
C PHE A 483 -29.42 -20.50 -16.79
N CYS A 484 -29.52 -21.83 -16.75
CA CYS A 484 -28.40 -22.72 -16.42
C CYS A 484 -28.19 -23.72 -17.58
N PRO A 485 -27.13 -23.60 -18.40
CA PRO A 485 -26.71 -24.67 -19.30
C PRO A 485 -26.08 -25.81 -18.50
N SER A 486 -26.61 -27.02 -18.61
CA SER A 486 -26.08 -28.19 -17.90
C SER A 486 -24.71 -28.60 -18.45
N GLY A 487 -23.64 -28.40 -17.68
CA GLY A 487 -22.28 -28.83 -18.03
C GLY A 487 -21.43 -29.08 -16.78
N SER A 488 -21.03 -30.32 -16.56
CA SER A 488 -20.23 -30.72 -15.39
C SER A 488 -18.78 -30.26 -15.51
N ILE A 489 -18.30 -29.50 -14.52
CA ILE A 489 -16.88 -29.15 -14.34
C ILE A 489 -16.53 -29.42 -12.87
N GLU A 490 -15.52 -30.27 -12.63
CA GLU A 490 -14.81 -30.33 -11.35
C GLU A 490 -13.75 -29.21 -11.33
N PRO A 491 -13.75 -28.30 -10.33
CA PRO A 491 -12.70 -27.33 -10.16
C PRO A 491 -11.73 -27.77 -9.04
N ASP A 492 -10.75 -28.60 -9.38
CA ASP A 492 -9.50 -28.64 -8.62
C ASP A 492 -8.77 -27.29 -8.81
N ALA A 493 -8.22 -26.76 -7.72
CA ALA A 493 -7.52 -25.45 -7.62
C ALA A 493 -8.37 -24.22 -8.03
N LEU A 494 -8.82 -23.45 -7.04
CA LEU A 494 -9.44 -22.14 -7.26
C LEU A 494 -9.10 -21.21 -6.08
N ASP A 495 -8.18 -20.27 -6.31
CA ASP A 495 -7.40 -19.73 -5.20
C ASP A 495 -7.98 -18.52 -4.47
N ILE A 496 -7.85 -18.62 -3.14
CA ILE A 496 -8.11 -17.57 -2.18
C ILE A 496 -6.82 -16.74 -2.11
N VAL A 497 -6.73 -15.77 -3.02
CA VAL A 497 -5.64 -14.78 -3.16
C VAL A 497 -4.25 -15.43 -3.07
N GLU A 498 -3.84 -16.12 -4.13
CA GLU A 498 -2.42 -16.40 -4.33
C GLU A 498 -1.70 -15.13 -4.79
N LEU A 499 -0.88 -14.60 -3.88
CA LEU A 499 0.17 -13.64 -4.17
C LEU A 499 1.44 -14.37 -4.60
N GLY A 500 1.31 -15.18 -5.65
CA GLY A 500 2.40 -15.93 -6.27
C GLY A 500 2.24 -15.94 -7.78
N MET A 501 3.22 -15.44 -8.52
CA MET A 501 3.19 -15.50 -9.98
C MET A 501 3.65 -16.88 -10.47
N ASP A 502 2.86 -17.51 -11.32
CA ASP A 502 3.33 -18.67 -12.09
C ASP A 502 4.60 -18.33 -12.87
N ARG A 503 5.51 -19.30 -12.96
CA ARG A 503 6.93 -19.09 -13.20
C ARG A 503 7.28 -18.62 -14.61
N ARG A 504 6.36 -18.66 -15.58
CA ARG A 504 6.64 -18.34 -16.99
C ARG A 504 5.42 -17.75 -17.72
N GLY A 505 5.41 -16.42 -17.89
CA GLY A 505 4.45 -15.74 -18.77
C GLY A 505 4.64 -16.10 -20.25
N ARG A 506 4.06 -17.22 -20.70
CA ARG A 506 3.72 -17.55 -22.11
C ARG A 506 2.77 -18.76 -22.14
N CYS A 507 1.72 -18.67 -22.95
CA CYS A 507 0.77 -19.78 -23.16
C CYS A 507 1.45 -20.98 -23.84
N GLY A 508 1.21 -22.21 -23.37
CA GLY A 508 1.65 -23.44 -24.03
C GLY A 508 1.47 -24.71 -23.20
N GLU A 509 0.83 -25.73 -23.77
CA GLU A 509 0.51 -27.01 -23.12
C GLU A 509 1.76 -27.87 -22.76
N ARG A 510 1.66 -28.70 -21.70
CA ARG A 510 2.06 -30.14 -21.70
C ARG A 510 1.66 -30.89 -20.40
N PRO A 511 1.65 -32.25 -20.39
CA PRO A 511 0.70 -33.01 -19.57
C PRO A 511 1.23 -33.59 -18.25
N PHE A 512 0.30 -33.96 -17.37
CA PHE A 512 0.55 -34.83 -16.21
C PHE A 512 0.91 -36.27 -16.62
N GLN A 513 1.82 -36.88 -15.87
CA GLN A 513 1.94 -38.34 -15.77
C GLN A 513 1.11 -38.84 -14.57
N ALA A 514 0.39 -39.94 -14.74
CA ALA A 514 -0.41 -40.54 -13.68
C ALA A 514 0.39 -41.59 -12.88
N LEU A 515 0.20 -41.62 -11.56
CA LEU A 515 0.53 -42.77 -10.71
C LEU A 515 -0.74 -43.62 -10.47
N PRO A 516 -0.62 -44.94 -10.24
CA PRO A 516 -1.73 -45.88 -10.40
C PRO A 516 -2.57 -46.05 -9.13
N GLY A 517 -3.90 -46.20 -9.25
CA GLY A 517 -4.75 -46.45 -8.08
C GLY A 517 -6.25 -46.74 -8.24
N ALA A 518 -6.88 -46.56 -9.42
CA ALA A 518 -8.33 -46.78 -9.58
C ALA A 518 -8.71 -47.41 -10.95
N ASN A 519 -9.81 -48.18 -10.97
CA ASN A 519 -10.24 -48.97 -12.13
C ASN A 519 -11.11 -48.17 -13.12
N LYS A 520 -10.84 -48.33 -14.42
CA LYS A 520 -11.64 -47.74 -15.52
C LYS A 520 -12.91 -48.55 -15.82
N ARG A 521 -14.03 -47.87 -16.14
CA ARG A 521 -15.07 -48.38 -17.06
C ARG A 521 -15.82 -47.26 -17.82
N GLY A 522 -15.41 -46.99 -19.06
CA GLY A 522 -16.16 -46.18 -20.04
C GLY A 522 -16.14 -44.65 -19.80
N VAL A 523 -16.46 -43.79 -20.78
CA VAL A 523 -16.73 -43.99 -22.23
C VAL A 523 -16.16 -42.78 -23.02
N ALA A 524 -15.73 -43.01 -24.27
CA ALA A 524 -15.44 -42.08 -25.37
C ALA A 524 -14.86 -40.66 -25.10
N SER A 525 -13.69 -40.40 -25.70
CA SER A 525 -13.21 -39.04 -25.98
C SER A 525 -13.67 -38.57 -27.37
N LEU A 526 -14.08 -37.30 -27.50
CA LEU A 526 -14.19 -36.60 -28.78
C LEU A 526 -13.48 -35.24 -28.65
N ARG A 527 -12.39 -35.07 -29.39
CA ARG A 527 -11.72 -33.76 -29.58
C ARG A 527 -12.22 -33.09 -30.85
N PHE A 528 -12.24 -31.76 -30.85
CA PHE A 528 -12.13 -30.98 -32.09
C PHE A 528 -10.91 -30.06 -32.00
N ASN A 529 -10.03 -30.15 -32.99
CA ASN A 529 -8.97 -29.18 -33.27
C ASN A 529 -9.34 -28.42 -34.55
N CYS A 530 -8.96 -27.14 -34.66
CA CYS A 530 -8.93 -26.44 -35.94
C CYS A 530 -7.82 -25.39 -36.01
N PHE A 531 -6.74 -25.72 -36.70
CA PHE A 531 -6.17 -24.88 -37.75
C PHE A 531 -5.69 -25.81 -38.87
N THR A 532 -5.86 -25.40 -40.13
CA THR A 532 -5.79 -26.29 -41.29
C THR A 532 -4.55 -26.04 -42.16
N LEU A 533 -3.77 -27.09 -42.45
CA LEU A 533 -3.64 -27.60 -43.83
C LEU A 533 -2.86 -28.94 -43.94
N SER A 534 -3.11 -29.64 -45.06
CA SER A 534 -2.21 -30.56 -45.79
C SER A 534 -1.43 -31.68 -45.08
N ALA A 535 -1.90 -32.91 -45.37
CA ALA A 535 -1.14 -33.99 -46.01
C ALA A 535 -0.28 -34.99 -45.19
N GLN A 536 -0.62 -36.27 -45.44
CA GLN A 536 0.18 -37.50 -45.44
C GLN A 536 0.84 -38.01 -44.13
N LEU A 537 0.41 -39.23 -43.75
CA LEU A 537 1.19 -40.13 -42.91
C LEU A 537 2.31 -40.78 -43.75
N GLU A 538 3.40 -41.15 -43.11
CA GLU A 538 4.11 -42.38 -43.45
C GLU A 538 4.70 -43.02 -42.17
N CYS A 539 4.87 -44.34 -42.17
CA CYS A 539 5.14 -45.12 -40.94
C CYS A 539 6.47 -45.88 -41.01
N THR A 540 7.34 -45.67 -40.02
CA THR A 540 8.46 -46.56 -39.64
C THR A 540 8.91 -46.21 -38.21
N ALA A 541 9.64 -47.03 -37.44
CA ALA A 541 9.74 -48.48 -37.24
C ALA A 541 10.92 -48.71 -36.26
N ASN A 542 10.89 -49.77 -35.43
CA ASN A 542 12.04 -50.35 -34.71
C ASN A 542 12.70 -49.46 -33.60
N GLU A 543 13.43 -49.95 -32.58
CA GLU A 543 13.54 -51.31 -31.98
C GLU A 543 14.20 -51.26 -30.57
N THR A 544 13.82 -52.17 -29.67
CA THR A 544 14.63 -52.68 -28.51
C THR A 544 15.07 -51.69 -27.40
N GLN A 545 15.54 -52.08 -26.19
CA GLN A 545 15.83 -53.40 -25.58
C GLN A 545 15.58 -53.42 -24.04
N ARG A 546 15.81 -54.60 -23.42
CA ARG A 546 15.62 -55.00 -21.99
C ARG A 546 16.69 -54.39 -21.05
N SER A 547 16.78 -54.57 -19.70
CA SER A 547 16.27 -55.61 -18.75
C SER A 547 16.39 -55.22 -17.24
N ASN A 548 15.51 -55.78 -16.38
CA ASN A 548 15.69 -56.56 -15.10
C ASN A 548 17.00 -56.43 -14.23
N ASP A 549 17.08 -56.68 -12.89
CA ASP A 549 16.12 -57.21 -11.87
C ASP A 549 16.55 -57.06 -10.35
N THR A 550 15.56 -57.12 -9.43
CA THR A 550 15.48 -57.64 -8.01
C THR A 550 16.52 -57.46 -6.85
N CYS A 551 16.02 -56.88 -5.72
CA CYS A 551 15.87 -57.42 -4.32
C CYS A 551 17.01 -57.68 -3.26
N LEU A 552 16.57 -57.73 -1.97
CA LEU A 552 17.17 -58.24 -0.68
C LEU A 552 18.04 -57.28 0.19
N ALA A 553 18.32 -57.54 1.49
CA ALA A 553 17.43 -57.63 2.69
C ALA A 553 18.19 -57.62 4.07
N PHE A 554 17.63 -56.94 5.09
CA PHE A 554 17.71 -57.07 6.58
C PHE A 554 18.99 -57.50 7.40
N CYS A 555 19.34 -56.63 8.38
CA CYS A 555 19.73 -56.85 9.82
C CYS A 555 21.06 -57.45 10.37
N SER A 556 21.71 -56.62 11.21
CA SER A 556 22.11 -56.84 12.64
C SER A 556 23.50 -57.37 13.09
N MET A 557 24.13 -56.63 14.05
CA MET A 557 24.99 -57.01 15.21
C MET A 557 26.17 -58.01 15.06
N SER A 558 27.33 -57.94 15.77
CA SER A 558 27.82 -57.15 16.92
C SER A 558 29.32 -57.42 17.24
N ARG A 559 30.02 -56.49 17.95
CA ARG A 559 31.24 -56.68 18.80
C ARG A 559 32.53 -57.18 18.08
N GLU A 560 33.78 -56.96 18.52
CA GLU A 560 34.45 -56.20 19.61
C GLU A 560 35.91 -55.86 19.12
N LEU A 561 36.95 -55.38 19.83
CA LEU A 561 37.26 -55.24 21.27
C LEU A 561 38.15 -53.98 21.53
N GLY A 562 39.34 -54.14 22.14
CA GLY A 562 40.38 -53.14 22.48
C GLY A 562 41.64 -53.88 22.97
N PRO A 563 42.45 -53.37 23.94
CA PRO A 563 42.47 -52.05 24.59
C PRO A 563 43.57 -51.16 23.94
N CYS A 564 44.30 -50.19 24.51
CA CYS A 564 44.47 -49.57 25.85
C CYS A 564 44.94 -48.10 25.63
N ASP A 565 45.21 -47.20 26.58
CA ASP A 565 45.31 -47.23 28.06
C ASP A 565 44.95 -45.82 28.61
N GLY A 566 45.31 -45.47 29.85
CA GLY A 566 45.32 -44.09 30.37
C GLY A 566 44.36 -43.77 31.51
N HIS A 567 44.10 -44.71 32.43
CA HIS A 567 43.28 -44.51 33.64
C HIS A 567 43.89 -43.43 34.59
N GLY A 568 43.17 -42.70 35.46
CA GLY A 568 41.74 -42.58 35.88
C GLY A 568 41.66 -41.77 37.21
N ALA A 569 40.53 -41.41 37.85
CA ALA A 569 39.08 -41.44 37.55
C ALA A 569 38.28 -40.63 38.62
N CYS A 570 36.94 -40.54 38.49
CA CYS A 570 35.90 -40.25 39.52
C CYS A 570 35.90 -38.95 40.39
N VAL A 571 35.04 -37.97 40.00
CA VAL A 571 33.80 -37.47 40.70
C VAL A 571 33.66 -37.67 42.24
N PRO A 572 33.13 -36.73 43.09
CA PRO A 572 32.95 -35.26 43.03
C PRO A 572 33.30 -34.50 44.38
N GLN A 573 32.70 -33.31 44.60
CA GLN A 573 32.30 -32.67 45.89
C GLN A 573 33.21 -31.67 46.66
N GLN A 574 32.58 -30.53 47.03
CA GLN A 574 32.72 -29.63 48.21
C GLN A 574 34.08 -29.06 48.73
N ALA A 575 34.00 -27.79 49.16
CA ALA A 575 34.90 -27.06 50.08
C ALA A 575 36.38 -26.86 49.59
N GLY A 576 37.19 -25.96 50.15
CA GLY A 576 36.90 -24.90 51.11
C GLY A 576 38.10 -24.49 51.98
N ALA A 577 38.69 -23.33 51.65
CA ALA A 577 39.23 -22.32 52.58
C ALA A 577 40.53 -22.61 53.40
N ALA A 578 40.96 -21.56 54.11
CA ALA A 578 42.21 -21.37 54.89
C ALA A 578 43.52 -21.33 54.05
N GLY A 579 44.55 -20.56 54.43
CA GLY A 579 44.71 -19.61 55.53
C GLY A 579 45.88 -18.63 55.23
N ALA A 580 46.34 -17.75 56.13
CA ALA A 580 45.96 -17.50 57.54
C ALA A 580 46.28 -16.03 57.94
N GLY A 581 45.74 -15.52 59.05
CA GLY A 581 45.86 -14.07 59.38
C GLY A 581 45.62 -13.59 60.83
N PHE A 582 45.46 -14.48 61.82
CA PHE A 582 45.38 -14.19 63.28
C PHE A 582 44.18 -13.37 63.83
N THR A 583 44.10 -13.29 65.16
CA THR A 583 42.87 -13.17 65.98
C THR A 583 43.08 -12.41 67.30
N CYS A 584 41.98 -11.89 67.88
CA CYS A 584 41.60 -11.67 69.32
C CYS A 584 40.52 -10.55 69.37
N GLU A 585 39.30 -10.76 69.86
CA GLU A 585 38.82 -10.80 71.28
C GLU A 585 38.69 -9.39 71.92
N CYS A 586 37.68 -9.05 72.74
CA CYS A 586 36.67 -9.88 73.46
C CYS A 586 35.22 -9.31 73.38
N ASP A 587 34.24 -10.17 73.71
CA ASP A 587 33.00 -10.07 74.55
C ASP A 587 32.38 -8.68 74.95
N ASP A 588 31.11 -8.56 75.40
CA ASP A 588 30.19 -9.51 76.07
C ASP A 588 28.69 -9.06 75.97
N GLY A 589 27.73 -9.91 76.36
CA GLY A 589 26.38 -9.49 76.84
C GLY A 589 25.13 -10.03 76.09
N TYR A 590 24.23 -10.70 76.82
CA TYR A 590 22.95 -11.28 76.33
C TYR A 590 21.69 -10.50 76.78
N VAL A 591 20.56 -10.72 76.07
CA VAL A 591 19.17 -11.04 76.55
C VAL A 591 18.08 -10.49 75.59
N THR A 592 16.95 -11.19 75.47
CA THR A 592 15.85 -10.95 74.53
C THR A 592 14.54 -10.44 75.19
N ALA A 593 13.79 -9.56 74.51
CA ALA A 593 12.33 -9.39 74.66
C ALA A 593 11.69 -8.56 73.50
N ASN A 594 10.41 -8.84 73.24
CA ASN A 594 9.52 -8.32 72.18
C ASN A 594 9.52 -6.79 71.89
N GLY A 595 9.29 -6.41 70.62
CA GLY A 595 8.86 -5.07 70.19
C GLY A 595 8.73 -4.98 68.66
N SER A 596 7.74 -4.24 68.12
CA SER A 596 7.37 -4.28 66.69
C SER A 596 7.25 -2.91 65.99
N LEU A 597 7.56 -2.90 64.68
CA LEU A 597 7.18 -1.91 63.64
C LEU A 597 7.84 -0.51 63.67
N GLY A 598 8.11 0.02 62.47
CA GLY A 598 8.43 1.43 62.19
C GLY A 598 9.76 1.66 61.45
N SER A 599 9.71 2.04 60.16
CA SER A 599 10.90 2.27 59.31
C SER A 599 11.05 3.73 58.88
N THR A 600 12.30 4.25 58.91
CA THR A 600 12.71 5.51 58.23
C THR A 600 14.21 5.50 57.94
N CYS A 601 14.63 6.12 56.83
CA CYS A 601 16.03 6.44 56.53
C CYS A 601 16.29 7.96 56.57
N ALA A 602 17.54 8.36 56.80
CA ALA A 602 18.01 9.76 56.86
C ALA A 602 18.64 10.20 55.51
N ARG A 603 19.17 11.41 55.24
CA ARG A 603 19.56 12.69 55.92
C ARG A 603 19.85 13.73 54.78
N PRO A 604 20.45 14.94 54.94
CA PRO A 604 20.76 15.81 56.09
C PRO A 604 20.24 17.28 55.92
N SER A 605 20.84 18.27 56.61
CA SER A 605 20.28 19.62 56.84
C SER A 605 21.30 20.79 56.86
N PRO A 606 20.87 22.06 56.59
CA PRO A 606 21.61 23.30 56.86
C PRO A 606 21.03 24.16 58.05
N PRO A 607 21.67 25.28 58.45
CA PRO A 607 21.43 25.99 59.74
C PRO A 607 20.38 27.14 59.72
N PRO A 608 19.99 27.71 60.89
CA PRO A 608 18.77 28.54 61.06
C PRO A 608 18.95 30.07 60.94
N SER A 609 17.82 30.77 60.78
CA SER A 609 17.70 32.23 60.62
C SER A 609 17.05 32.95 61.81
N ALA A 610 17.38 34.22 62.02
CA ALA A 610 16.68 35.10 62.98
C ALA A 610 15.26 35.46 62.49
N ALA A 611 14.31 35.65 63.42
CA ALA A 611 12.88 35.82 63.12
C ALA A 611 12.43 37.30 63.10
N LEU A 612 11.59 37.67 62.13
CA LEU A 612 10.78 38.90 62.16
C LEU A 612 9.51 38.69 63.00
N SER A 613 8.97 39.77 63.59
CA SER A 613 7.74 39.68 64.39
C SER A 613 6.49 39.50 63.52
N THR A 614 5.51 38.77 64.06
CA THR A 614 4.33 38.28 63.34
C THR A 614 3.50 39.37 62.66
N GLY A 615 3.43 40.57 63.25
CA GLY A 615 2.69 41.70 62.68
C GLY A 615 3.24 42.19 61.35
N ALA A 616 4.57 42.16 61.16
CA ALA A 616 5.19 42.53 59.89
C ALA A 616 4.88 41.50 58.80
N VAL A 617 4.87 40.21 59.13
CA VAL A 617 4.55 39.13 58.19
C VAL A 617 3.10 39.25 57.70
N VAL A 618 2.14 39.51 58.59
CA VAL A 618 0.73 39.71 58.21
C VAL A 618 0.55 40.97 57.36
N GLY A 619 1.20 42.08 57.71
CA GLY A 619 1.16 43.32 56.92
C GLY A 619 1.70 43.15 55.50
N ILE A 620 2.85 42.47 55.36
CA ILE A 620 3.45 42.16 54.06
C ILE A 620 2.59 41.16 53.28
N ALA A 621 2.03 40.12 53.92
CA ALA A 621 1.18 39.13 53.26
C ALA A 621 -0.14 39.73 52.74
N VAL A 622 -0.83 40.55 53.54
CA VAL A 622 -2.07 41.22 53.12
C VAL A 622 -1.78 42.29 52.06
N GLY A 623 -0.71 43.08 52.22
CA GLY A 623 -0.29 44.07 51.24
C GLY A 623 0.10 43.46 49.89
N SER A 624 0.87 42.37 49.90
CA SER A 624 1.30 41.68 48.68
C SER A 624 0.17 40.88 48.02
N THR A 625 -0.72 40.22 48.77
CA THR A 625 -1.90 39.55 48.18
C THR A 625 -2.89 40.55 47.60
N ALA A 626 -3.15 41.68 48.26
CA ALA A 626 -3.98 42.75 47.70
C ALA A 626 -3.34 43.39 46.46
N ALA A 627 -2.04 43.68 46.50
CA ALA A 627 -1.31 44.21 45.35
C ALA A 627 -1.24 43.21 44.18
N PHE A 628 -1.05 41.90 44.45
CA PHE A 628 -1.03 40.87 43.41
C PHE A 628 -2.42 40.60 42.84
N ALA A 629 -3.48 40.64 43.66
CA ALA A 629 -4.87 40.57 43.18
C ALA A 629 -5.24 41.78 42.32
N LEU A 630 -4.82 42.99 42.70
CA LEU A 630 -5.00 44.21 41.89
C LEU A 630 -4.15 44.15 40.62
N LEU A 631 -2.90 43.68 40.67
CA LEU A 631 -2.05 43.53 39.50
C LEU A 631 -2.60 42.47 38.55
N LEU A 632 -3.09 41.34 39.06
CA LEU A 632 -3.74 40.29 38.28
C LEU A 632 -5.04 40.80 37.67
N ALA A 633 -5.87 41.52 38.43
CA ALA A 633 -7.10 42.15 37.92
C ALA A 633 -6.80 43.23 36.86
N LEU A 634 -5.70 43.98 36.99
CA LEU A 634 -5.26 44.96 36.00
C LEU A 634 -4.68 44.29 34.75
N ILE A 635 -3.88 43.23 34.90
CA ILE A 635 -3.36 42.42 33.80
C ILE A 635 -4.53 41.77 33.04
N VAL A 636 -5.50 41.19 33.75
CA VAL A 636 -6.75 40.70 33.17
C VAL A 636 -7.48 41.84 32.45
N ALA A 637 -7.74 42.98 33.10
CA ALA A 637 -8.42 44.12 32.48
C ALA A 637 -7.68 44.77 31.29
N LEU A 638 -6.37 44.56 31.15
CA LEU A 638 -5.54 45.03 30.03
C LEU A 638 -5.31 43.97 28.93
N LEU A 639 -5.44 42.67 29.25
CA LEU A 639 -5.34 41.57 28.30
C LEU A 639 -6.71 41.13 27.74
N TRP A 640 -7.79 41.20 28.53
CA TRP A 640 -9.16 40.88 28.10
C TRP A 640 -9.62 41.72 26.88
N PRO A 641 -9.34 43.05 26.82
CA PRO A 641 -9.62 43.83 25.61
C PRO A 641 -8.67 43.50 24.45
N ARG A 642 -7.45 43.04 24.74
CA ARG A 642 -6.46 42.66 23.70
C ARG A 642 -6.75 41.30 23.07
N GLN A 643 -7.26 40.32 23.82
CA GLN A 643 -7.75 39.07 23.26
C GLN A 643 -9.07 39.27 22.50
N ARG A 644 -10.04 40.03 23.03
CA ARG A 644 -11.28 40.33 22.28
C ARG A 644 -11.05 41.15 21.00
N ARG A 645 -10.10 42.09 20.98
CA ARG A 645 -9.71 42.82 19.75
C ARG A 645 -9.00 41.98 18.70
N LYS A 646 -8.68 40.71 18.95
CA LYS A 646 -8.04 39.84 17.95
C LYS A 646 -9.03 39.25 16.93
N TRP A 647 -10.33 39.37 17.20
CA TRP A 647 -11.43 38.79 16.44
C TRP A 647 -12.45 39.81 15.93
N SER A 648 -12.36 41.08 16.36
CA SER A 648 -13.28 42.16 15.95
C SER A 648 -13.26 42.50 14.46
N ASP A 649 -12.20 42.08 13.75
CA ASP A 649 -11.98 42.41 12.35
C ASP A 649 -12.51 41.29 11.41
N LEU A 650 -13.12 40.23 12.00
CA LEU A 650 -13.74 39.10 11.29
C LEU A 650 -15.26 39.28 11.19
N ASP A 651 -15.68 40.35 10.52
CA ASP A 651 -17.09 40.75 10.30
C ASP A 651 -17.87 39.81 9.33
N VAL A 652 -17.50 38.53 9.30
CA VAL A 652 -17.81 37.56 8.23
C VAL A 652 -18.26 36.19 8.78
N CYS A 653 -18.05 35.91 10.06
CA CYS A 653 -18.25 34.58 10.68
C CYS A 653 -18.87 34.69 12.08
N HIS A 654 -19.82 33.82 12.43
CA HIS A 654 -20.58 33.93 13.68
C HIS A 654 -19.89 33.25 14.88
N GLU A 655 -19.90 33.88 16.05
CA GLU A 655 -19.45 33.27 17.31
C GLU A 655 -20.64 32.67 18.06
N PHE A 656 -20.76 31.34 18.05
CA PHE A 656 -21.81 30.59 18.74
C PHE A 656 -21.49 30.43 20.24
N SER A 657 -22.51 30.44 21.10
CA SER A 657 -22.35 30.06 22.50
C SER A 657 -22.35 28.54 22.70
N MET A 658 -21.61 28.04 23.70
CA MET A 658 -21.59 26.62 24.06
C MET A 658 -22.99 26.07 24.40
N GLY A 659 -23.90 26.93 24.90
CA GLY A 659 -25.28 26.55 25.18
C GLY A 659 -26.10 26.25 23.92
N GLU A 660 -25.89 26.99 22.83
CA GLU A 660 -26.51 26.71 21.53
C GLU A 660 -25.93 25.44 20.90
N ILE A 661 -24.60 25.26 20.97
CA ILE A 661 -23.94 24.05 20.49
C ILE A 661 -24.47 22.80 21.22
N LEU A 662 -24.56 22.83 22.54
CA LEU A 662 -25.07 21.70 23.35
C LEU A 662 -26.54 21.39 23.06
N ARG A 663 -27.39 22.41 22.84
CA ARG A 663 -28.78 22.18 22.41
C ARG A 663 -28.82 21.55 21.02
N ALA A 664 -28.03 22.07 20.07
CA ALA A 664 -28.01 21.61 18.69
C ALA A 664 -27.49 20.17 18.52
N THR A 665 -26.47 19.77 19.28
CA THR A 665 -25.85 18.42 19.21
C THR A 665 -26.43 17.42 20.22
N ARG A 666 -27.55 17.76 20.88
CA ARG A 666 -28.18 16.93 21.94
C ARG A 666 -27.17 16.50 23.02
N HIS A 667 -26.41 17.46 23.53
CA HIS A 667 -25.32 17.26 24.50
C HIS A 667 -24.26 16.24 24.04
N TRP A 668 -23.80 16.35 22.79
CA TRP A 668 -22.80 15.47 22.18
C TRP A 668 -23.24 13.99 22.11
N SER A 669 -24.52 13.74 21.81
CA SER A 669 -25.09 12.39 21.65
C SER A 669 -24.31 11.54 20.63
N SER A 670 -24.07 10.26 20.99
CA SER A 670 -23.50 9.21 20.11
C SER A 670 -24.24 9.12 18.78
N ASP A 671 -25.56 9.19 18.84
CA ASP A 671 -26.49 9.01 17.72
C ASP A 671 -26.48 10.21 16.77
N SER A 672 -25.76 11.27 17.16
CA SER A 672 -25.51 12.47 16.36
C SER A 672 -24.09 12.49 15.79
N VAL A 673 -23.22 11.51 16.03
CA VAL A 673 -21.86 11.48 15.45
C VAL A 673 -21.92 11.21 13.95
N LEU A 674 -21.34 12.11 13.16
CA LEU A 674 -21.18 11.98 11.70
C LEU A 674 -19.85 11.33 11.32
N GLY A 675 -18.83 11.46 12.17
CA GLY A 675 -17.52 10.86 11.97
C GLY A 675 -16.56 11.19 13.10
N LYS A 676 -15.59 10.32 13.35
CA LYS A 676 -14.54 10.51 14.35
C LYS A 676 -13.16 10.20 13.75
N GLY A 677 -12.23 11.13 13.91
CA GLY A 677 -10.82 10.98 13.53
C GLY A 677 -9.89 11.15 14.73
N GLY A 678 -8.59 10.94 14.54
CA GLY A 678 -7.59 10.98 15.62
C GLY A 678 -7.37 12.34 16.31
N PHE A 679 -8.02 13.41 15.85
CA PHE A 679 -7.85 14.78 16.37
C PHE A 679 -9.16 15.54 16.59
N ALA A 680 -10.31 15.01 16.16
CA ALA A 680 -11.62 15.66 16.27
C ALA A 680 -12.77 14.65 16.09
N THR A 681 -13.92 14.94 16.70
CA THR A 681 -15.21 14.29 16.39
C THR A 681 -16.17 15.31 15.78
N VAL A 682 -16.90 14.90 14.74
CA VAL A 682 -17.91 15.72 14.04
C VAL A 682 -19.31 15.21 14.38
N TYR A 683 -20.19 16.14 14.76
CA TYR A 683 -21.57 15.87 15.17
C TYR A 683 -22.56 16.58 14.26
N LYS A 684 -23.73 15.97 14.05
CA LYS A 684 -24.89 16.59 13.42
C LYS A 684 -25.55 17.52 14.43
N GLY A 685 -25.57 18.81 14.12
CA GLY A 685 -26.35 19.81 14.84
C GLY A 685 -27.69 20.07 14.17
N VAL A 686 -28.69 20.48 14.96
CA VAL A 686 -29.93 21.08 14.47
C VAL A 686 -30.11 22.44 15.15
N SER A 687 -30.22 23.51 14.38
CA SER A 687 -30.43 24.86 14.90
C SER A 687 -31.82 25.04 15.51
N GLU A 688 -32.01 26.09 16.31
CA GLU A 688 -33.34 26.46 16.84
C GLU A 688 -34.34 26.87 15.74
N LYS A 689 -33.86 27.07 14.50
CA LYS A 689 -34.67 27.31 13.29
C LYS A 689 -34.87 26.04 12.45
N GLY A 690 -34.35 24.89 12.90
CA GLY A 690 -34.40 23.61 12.17
C GLY A 690 -33.32 23.40 11.12
N GLU A 691 -32.30 24.27 11.04
CA GLU A 691 -31.21 24.15 10.05
C GLU A 691 -30.24 23.04 10.46
N LEU A 692 -29.74 22.26 9.50
CA LEU A 692 -28.77 21.20 9.77
C LEU A 692 -27.32 21.74 9.74
N TRP A 693 -26.55 21.42 10.77
CA TRP A 693 -25.14 21.82 10.93
C TRP A 693 -24.22 20.60 11.05
N ALA A 694 -22.95 20.77 10.69
CA ALA A 694 -21.87 19.85 11.00
C ALA A 694 -20.90 20.51 12.01
N VAL A 695 -20.92 20.03 13.25
CA VAL A 695 -20.18 20.62 14.39
C VAL A 695 -18.93 19.79 14.66
N LYS A 696 -17.76 20.32 14.30
CA LYS A 696 -16.43 19.72 14.52
C LYS A 696 -15.90 20.17 15.89
N ARG A 697 -15.80 19.25 16.86
CA ARG A 697 -15.16 19.49 18.17
C ARG A 697 -13.74 18.93 18.11
N ASN A 698 -12.74 19.81 18.22
CA ASN A 698 -11.33 19.41 18.23
C ASN A 698 -10.97 18.79 19.59
N GLU A 699 -10.24 17.67 19.59
CA GLU A 699 -9.88 16.91 20.81
C GLU A 699 -8.47 17.26 21.34
N LEU A 700 -7.74 18.13 20.63
CA LEU A 700 -6.45 18.69 21.05
C LEU A 700 -6.42 20.21 20.83
N MET A 701 -5.79 20.93 21.77
CA MET A 701 -5.51 22.37 21.67
C MET A 701 -4.64 22.68 20.45
N SER A 702 -5.11 23.51 19.53
CA SER A 702 -4.33 24.00 18.39
C SER A 702 -4.08 25.50 18.48
N ASN A 703 -2.81 25.91 18.38
CA ASN A 703 -2.44 27.32 18.24
C ASN A 703 -2.87 27.92 16.88
N ASP A 704 -3.20 27.07 15.90
CA ASP A 704 -3.55 27.44 14.53
C ASP A 704 -5.07 27.54 14.29
N PHE A 705 -5.91 27.41 15.31
CA PHE A 705 -7.37 27.56 15.20
C PHE A 705 -7.77 28.94 14.64
N GLU A 706 -7.08 30.00 15.05
CA GLU A 706 -7.26 31.36 14.53
C GLU A 706 -6.90 31.48 13.04
N LYS A 707 -5.96 30.66 12.53
CA LYS A 707 -5.66 30.59 11.10
C LYS A 707 -6.75 29.83 10.33
N GLU A 708 -7.23 28.71 10.87
CA GLU A 708 -8.31 27.89 10.27
C GLU A 708 -9.59 28.73 10.10
N VAL A 709 -10.00 29.47 11.15
CA VAL A 709 -11.17 30.37 11.08
C VAL A 709 -10.96 31.50 10.07
N ARG A 710 -9.78 32.14 10.01
CA ARG A 710 -9.52 33.22 9.03
C ARG A 710 -9.51 32.72 7.58
N ALA A 711 -8.91 31.55 7.31
CA ALA A 711 -8.92 30.95 5.98
C ALA A 711 -10.34 30.56 5.56
N MET A 712 -11.08 29.87 6.43
CA MET A 712 -12.44 29.42 6.10
C MET A 712 -13.49 30.54 6.06
N ALA A 713 -13.29 31.65 6.78
CA ALA A 713 -14.16 32.83 6.68
C ALA A 713 -13.94 33.63 5.38
N SER A 714 -12.74 33.57 4.79
CA SER A 714 -12.40 34.26 3.53
C SER A 714 -12.63 33.39 2.28
N LEU A 715 -12.55 32.07 2.41
CA LEU A 715 -12.87 31.11 1.34
C LEU A 715 -14.39 31.00 1.11
N ARG A 716 -14.93 31.81 0.19
CA ARG A 716 -16.30 31.67 -0.33
C ARG A 716 -16.26 31.07 -1.74
N HIS A 717 -16.55 29.78 -1.85
CA HIS A 717 -16.66 29.05 -3.11
C HIS A 717 -17.78 28.00 -3.01
N GLU A 718 -18.50 27.75 -4.10
CA GLU A 718 -19.71 26.90 -4.08
C GLU A 718 -19.39 25.45 -3.68
N ASN A 719 -18.36 24.88 -4.30
CA ASN A 719 -17.87 23.52 -4.06
C ASN A 719 -16.94 23.42 -2.81
N VAL A 720 -17.04 24.35 -1.87
CA VAL A 720 -16.34 24.32 -0.57
C VAL A 720 -17.38 24.36 0.55
N VAL A 721 -17.21 23.52 1.58
CA VAL A 721 -18.12 23.51 2.74
C VAL A 721 -17.94 24.79 3.54
N ARG A 722 -18.99 25.62 3.55
CA ARG A 722 -18.99 26.92 4.21
C ARG A 722 -18.94 26.79 5.74
N LEU A 723 -18.01 27.51 6.35
CA LEU A 723 -18.02 27.77 7.79
C LEU A 723 -19.19 28.72 8.13
N LEU A 724 -20.07 28.30 9.03
CA LEU A 724 -21.16 29.11 9.57
C LEU A 724 -20.65 29.98 10.73
N GLY A 725 -19.79 29.40 11.54
CA GLY A 725 -19.31 30.02 12.78
C GLY A 725 -18.33 29.14 13.54
N PHE A 726 -17.93 29.62 14.71
CA PHE A 726 -17.05 28.92 15.64
C PHE A 726 -17.54 29.11 17.08
N CYS A 727 -17.04 28.31 18.01
CA CYS A 727 -17.24 28.50 19.44
C CYS A 727 -15.90 28.30 20.18
N LEU A 728 -15.58 29.20 21.09
CA LEU A 728 -14.44 29.13 22.00
C LEU A 728 -14.96 29.13 23.44
N HIS A 729 -14.99 27.96 24.08
CA HIS A 729 -15.51 27.81 25.44
C HIS A 729 -14.41 27.41 26.42
N GLN A 730 -14.26 28.16 27.52
CA GLN A 730 -13.31 27.79 28.57
C GLN A 730 -13.98 26.85 29.57
N ASN A 731 -13.61 25.57 29.52
CA ASN A 731 -14.15 24.54 30.39
C ASN A 731 -13.59 24.70 31.81
N VAL A 732 -14.49 24.94 32.77
CA VAL A 732 -14.13 25.32 34.15
C VAL A 732 -13.62 24.14 34.97
N GLU A 733 -13.99 22.90 34.61
CA GLU A 733 -13.61 21.69 35.34
C GLU A 733 -12.27 21.11 34.85
N SER A 734 -12.00 21.16 33.54
CA SER A 734 -10.73 20.69 32.96
C SER A 734 -9.66 21.79 32.82
N GLY A 735 -10.04 23.06 32.92
CA GLY A 735 -9.18 24.22 32.69
C GLY A 735 -8.80 24.45 31.22
N GLN A 736 -9.29 23.63 30.29
CA GLN A 736 -8.95 23.68 28.87
C GLN A 736 -9.93 24.53 28.05
N GLN A 737 -9.50 25.02 26.89
CA GLN A 737 -10.35 25.79 25.98
C GLN A 737 -10.87 24.90 24.85
N GLU A 738 -12.16 24.62 24.85
CA GLU A 738 -12.80 23.86 23.78
C GLU A 738 -12.86 24.69 22.49
N GLN A 739 -12.28 24.13 21.43
CA GLN A 739 -12.16 24.71 20.09
C GLN A 739 -13.14 23.99 19.16
N ILE A 740 -14.22 24.69 18.76
CA ILE A 740 -15.33 24.11 18.00
C ILE A 740 -15.56 24.93 16.72
N LEU A 741 -15.76 24.24 15.59
CA LEU A 741 -16.11 24.82 14.29
C LEU A 741 -17.47 24.31 13.84
N VAL A 742 -18.30 25.20 13.28
CA VAL A 742 -19.66 24.91 12.84
C VAL A 742 -19.75 25.15 11.34
N TYR A 743 -20.01 24.08 10.59
CA TYR A 743 -20.11 24.06 9.13
C TYR A 743 -21.56 23.80 8.68
N GLU A 744 -21.87 24.13 7.43
CA GLU A 744 -23.10 23.67 6.79
C GLU A 744 -23.11 22.14 6.64
N PHE A 745 -24.26 21.50 6.86
CA PHE A 745 -24.39 20.05 6.76
C PHE A 745 -24.54 19.60 5.29
N VAL A 746 -23.65 18.72 4.84
CA VAL A 746 -23.73 18.08 3.51
C VAL A 746 -24.47 16.75 3.64
N GLY A 747 -25.68 16.67 3.06
CA GLY A 747 -26.61 15.55 3.28
C GLY A 747 -26.21 14.21 2.67
N ASN A 748 -25.38 14.21 1.62
CA ASN A 748 -25.05 13.01 0.84
C ASN A 748 -23.91 12.16 1.43
N GLY A 749 -23.45 12.46 2.65
CA GLY A 749 -22.32 11.76 3.28
C GLY A 749 -20.97 12.09 2.64
N ASP A 750 -19.96 11.25 2.91
CA ASP A 750 -18.61 11.43 2.37
C ASP A 750 -18.35 10.64 1.08
N LEU A 751 -17.34 11.07 0.32
CA LEU A 751 -16.96 10.50 -0.97
C LEU A 751 -16.56 9.01 -0.87
N LYS A 752 -15.94 8.60 0.23
CA LYS A 752 -15.46 7.22 0.45
C LYS A 752 -16.62 6.25 0.73
N HIS A 753 -17.71 6.72 1.30
CA HIS A 753 -18.98 5.98 1.36
C HIS A 753 -19.65 5.93 -0.01
N GLN A 754 -19.70 7.04 -0.76
CA GLN A 754 -20.31 7.05 -2.09
C GLN A 754 -19.62 6.08 -3.06
N ILE A 755 -18.29 6.15 -3.22
CA ILE A 755 -17.52 5.29 -4.13
C ILE A 755 -17.63 3.80 -3.75
N HIS A 756 -17.45 3.44 -2.47
CA HIS A 756 -17.26 2.03 -2.09
C HIS A 756 -18.49 1.32 -1.51
N GLN A 757 -19.63 2.02 -1.32
CA GLN A 757 -20.79 1.47 -0.59
C GLN A 757 -22.16 1.83 -1.20
N SER A 758 -22.25 2.75 -2.17
CA SER A 758 -23.52 3.05 -2.86
C SER A 758 -23.58 2.34 -4.22
N LYS A 759 -24.72 1.70 -4.53
CA LYS A 759 -24.98 1.09 -5.86
C LYS A 759 -25.69 2.05 -6.85
N GLU A 760 -25.92 3.30 -6.46
CA GLU A 760 -26.61 4.32 -7.26
C GLU A 760 -25.69 5.49 -7.60
N HIS A 761 -25.10 5.47 -8.80
CA HIS A 761 -24.43 6.62 -9.41
C HIS A 761 -25.47 7.63 -9.96
N ASN A 762 -26.22 8.28 -9.06
CA ASN A 762 -27.08 9.41 -9.45
C ASN A 762 -26.18 10.58 -9.89
N ALA A 763 -26.27 10.98 -11.17
CA ALA A 763 -25.32 11.87 -11.85
C ALA A 763 -25.14 13.23 -11.15
N HIS A 764 -26.24 13.89 -10.77
CA HIS A 764 -26.23 15.28 -10.29
C HIS A 764 -25.80 15.45 -8.80
N LYS A 765 -24.79 14.72 -8.32
CA LYS A 765 -24.26 14.81 -6.93
C LYS A 765 -23.19 15.90 -6.81
N GLN A 766 -23.57 17.13 -6.47
CA GLN A 766 -22.61 18.23 -6.20
C GLN A 766 -21.72 17.91 -4.98
N ALA A 767 -20.43 17.67 -5.22
CA ALA A 767 -19.43 17.43 -4.19
C ALA A 767 -18.86 18.74 -3.60
N LYS A 768 -18.55 18.75 -2.30
CA LYS A 768 -17.89 19.89 -1.63
C LYS A 768 -16.62 19.46 -0.88
N ILE A 769 -15.58 20.28 -0.98
CA ILE A 769 -14.31 20.09 -0.24
C ILE A 769 -14.45 20.61 1.19
N ALA A 770 -13.91 19.86 2.15
CA ALA A 770 -13.91 20.17 3.58
C ALA A 770 -12.55 19.83 4.23
N ASP A 771 -12.40 20.19 5.50
CA ASP A 771 -11.27 19.84 6.39
C ASP A 771 -9.86 20.24 5.88
N PHE A 772 -9.64 21.55 5.74
CA PHE A 772 -8.41 22.16 5.23
C PHE A 772 -7.21 22.11 6.22
N GLY A 773 -6.95 20.96 6.85
CA GLY A 773 -5.90 20.79 7.85
C GLY A 773 -4.48 21.11 7.35
N LEU A 774 -4.20 20.87 6.06
CA LEU A 774 -2.90 21.12 5.41
C LEU A 774 -2.60 22.61 5.21
N LEU A 775 -3.62 23.47 5.14
CA LEU A 775 -3.48 24.92 4.99
C LEU A 775 -2.72 25.55 6.19
N LYS A 776 -2.74 24.87 7.34
CA LYS A 776 -1.94 25.21 8.53
C LYS A 776 -0.44 24.99 8.31
N GLN A 777 -0.07 23.92 7.61
CA GLN A 777 1.31 23.44 7.49
C GLN A 777 2.11 24.24 6.46
N LEU A 778 1.52 24.53 5.29
CA LEU A 778 2.15 25.41 4.28
C LEU A 778 2.38 26.83 4.83
N SER A 779 1.59 27.30 5.81
CA SER A 779 1.82 28.59 6.48
C SER A 779 3.08 28.66 7.36
N GLN A 780 3.78 27.54 7.54
CA GLN A 780 5.02 27.40 8.35
C GLN A 780 6.20 26.90 7.50
N ALA A 781 6.02 26.71 6.19
CA ALA A 781 7.06 26.25 5.28
C ALA A 781 8.11 27.34 5.02
N GLY A 782 9.08 27.45 5.94
CA GLY A 782 10.11 28.48 5.97
C GLY A 782 10.98 28.46 7.23
N GLU A 783 10.51 27.84 8.31
CA GLU A 783 11.31 27.50 9.49
C GLU A 783 11.56 25.97 9.51
N GLU A 784 12.77 25.54 9.89
CA GLU A 784 13.11 24.12 10.06
C GLU A 784 12.47 23.57 11.35
N ASP A 785 11.22 23.11 11.25
CA ASP A 785 10.44 22.64 12.42
C ASP A 785 10.60 21.13 12.67
N ASP A 786 10.85 20.77 13.92
CA ASP A 786 11.41 19.48 14.40
C ASP A 786 10.32 18.38 14.51
N ARG A 787 9.55 18.19 13.41
CA ARG A 787 8.27 17.45 13.41
C ARG A 787 8.41 15.95 13.15
N THR A 788 8.56 15.21 14.24
CA THR A 788 8.62 13.74 14.31
C THR A 788 7.35 12.97 13.91
N ARG A 789 6.26 13.61 13.45
CA ARG A 789 5.02 12.91 13.07
C ARG A 789 4.39 13.42 11.76
N ILE A 790 4.39 12.54 10.75
CA ILE A 790 3.72 12.70 9.46
C ILE A 790 2.18 12.76 9.67
N ALA A 791 1.49 13.61 8.90
CA ALA A 791 0.06 13.84 9.04
C ALA A 791 -0.69 13.62 7.71
N GLY A 792 -1.53 12.59 7.66
CA GLY A 792 -2.40 12.29 6.53
C GLY A 792 -3.06 10.91 6.67
N THR A 793 -3.98 10.58 5.76
CA THR A 793 -4.64 9.26 5.75
C THR A 793 -3.75 8.23 5.04
N PRO A 794 -3.48 7.04 5.63
CA PRO A 794 -2.69 5.99 4.99
C PRO A 794 -3.15 5.66 3.56
N GLY A 795 -2.20 5.57 2.64
CA GLY A 795 -2.42 5.42 1.19
C GLY A 795 -2.58 6.74 0.42
N TYR A 796 -3.03 7.83 1.05
CA TYR A 796 -3.13 9.14 0.40
C TYR A 796 -1.90 10.03 0.68
N VAL A 797 -1.06 9.68 1.64
CA VAL A 797 0.18 10.41 1.97
C VAL A 797 1.16 10.32 0.80
N ASP A 798 1.63 11.48 0.34
CA ASP A 798 2.71 11.59 -0.64
C ASP A 798 3.98 10.87 -0.15
N PRO A 799 4.53 9.88 -0.91
CA PRO A 799 5.77 9.21 -0.56
C PRO A 799 6.93 10.17 -0.29
N ASP A 800 7.06 11.28 -1.01
CA ASP A 800 8.19 12.20 -0.82
C ASP A 800 8.03 13.05 0.45
N TYR A 801 6.79 13.43 0.82
CA TYR A 801 6.52 13.98 2.16
C TYR A 801 6.78 12.94 3.25
N ASN A 802 6.33 11.70 3.06
CA ASN A 802 6.52 10.59 4.01
C ASN A 802 8.00 10.23 4.24
N ARG A 803 8.89 10.57 3.30
CA ARG A 803 10.34 10.34 3.38
C ARG A 803 11.12 11.56 3.90
N SER A 804 10.74 12.76 3.47
CA SER A 804 11.50 14.00 3.74
C SER A 804 10.96 14.81 4.91
N HIS A 805 9.75 14.52 5.39
CA HIS A 805 8.95 15.34 6.31
C HIS A 805 8.59 16.75 5.76
N VAL A 806 8.97 17.08 4.52
CA VAL A 806 8.65 18.36 3.85
C VAL A 806 7.34 18.23 3.06
N VAL A 807 6.34 19.04 3.44
CA VAL A 807 5.07 19.18 2.69
C VAL A 807 5.25 20.17 1.54
N THR A 808 4.67 19.87 0.38
CA THR A 808 4.66 20.79 -0.77
C THR A 808 3.30 20.79 -1.46
N GLU A 809 3.02 21.77 -2.32
CA GLU A 809 1.84 21.75 -3.23
C GLU A 809 1.79 20.47 -4.11
N LYS A 810 2.93 19.82 -4.34
CA LYS A 810 3.01 18.56 -5.09
C LYS A 810 2.53 17.37 -4.27
N SER A 811 2.44 17.49 -2.96
CA SER A 811 1.89 16.46 -2.07
C SER A 811 0.37 16.40 -2.19
N ASP A 812 -0.30 17.56 -2.25
CA ASP A 812 -1.74 17.63 -2.55
C ASP A 812 -2.06 17.04 -3.94
N VAL A 813 -1.20 17.28 -4.94
CA VAL A 813 -1.33 16.67 -6.28
C VAL A 813 -1.23 15.13 -6.21
N TYR A 814 -0.36 14.57 -5.36
CA TYR A 814 -0.32 13.12 -5.15
C TYR A 814 -1.62 12.61 -4.52
N SER A 815 -2.06 13.20 -3.40
CA SER A 815 -3.26 12.76 -2.69
C SER A 815 -4.51 12.84 -3.57
N PHE A 816 -4.63 13.88 -4.39
CA PHE A 816 -5.68 14.00 -5.40
C PHE A 816 -5.56 12.94 -6.50
N GLY A 817 -4.34 12.66 -6.99
CA GLY A 817 -4.07 11.58 -7.94
C GLY A 817 -4.49 10.21 -7.43
N VAL A 818 -4.32 9.92 -6.13
CA VAL A 818 -4.83 8.70 -5.49
C VAL A 818 -6.36 8.66 -5.53
N VAL A 819 -7.04 9.76 -5.18
CA VAL A 819 -8.53 9.84 -5.24
C VAL A 819 -9.05 9.67 -6.68
N LEU A 820 -8.37 10.20 -7.69
CA LEU A 820 -8.71 9.95 -9.10
C LEU A 820 -8.58 8.46 -9.47
N LEU A 821 -7.57 7.75 -8.97
CA LEU A 821 -7.46 6.31 -9.18
C LEU A 821 -8.57 5.52 -8.45
N GLU A 822 -8.95 5.89 -7.23
CA GLU A 822 -10.06 5.24 -6.52
C GLU A 822 -11.40 5.47 -7.25
N LEU A 823 -11.66 6.71 -7.70
CA LEU A 823 -12.83 7.08 -8.51
C LEU A 823 -12.93 6.25 -9.80
N LEU A 824 -11.81 6.07 -10.51
CA LEU A 824 -11.80 5.37 -11.80
C LEU A 824 -12.02 3.86 -11.67
N THR A 825 -11.55 3.26 -10.58
CA THR A 825 -11.36 1.81 -10.46
C THR A 825 -12.34 1.14 -9.48
N GLY A 826 -13.02 1.91 -8.63
CA GLY A 826 -13.79 1.39 -7.49
C GLY A 826 -12.94 0.77 -6.37
N GLN A 827 -11.62 0.67 -6.59
CA GLN A 827 -10.67 0.10 -5.65
C GLN A 827 -10.29 1.11 -4.59
N LYS A 828 -9.90 0.60 -3.42
CA LYS A 828 -9.28 1.42 -2.38
C LYS A 828 -7.80 1.64 -2.69
N THR A 829 -7.17 2.57 -1.97
CA THR A 829 -5.71 2.80 -1.95
C THR A 829 -4.86 1.52 -1.90
N HIS A 830 -5.35 0.47 -1.24
CA HIS A 830 -4.86 -0.91 -1.38
C HIS A 830 -5.88 -1.72 -2.21
N VAL A 831 -5.44 -2.23 -3.36
CA VAL A 831 -6.33 -2.83 -4.38
C VAL A 831 -6.77 -4.23 -3.97
N LYS A 832 -8.07 -4.54 -4.04
CA LYS A 832 -8.62 -5.83 -3.59
C LYS A 832 -7.96 -6.98 -4.35
N GLY A 833 -7.35 -7.91 -3.62
CA GLY A 833 -6.69 -9.09 -4.20
C GLY A 833 -5.24 -8.87 -4.63
N THR A 834 -4.61 -7.72 -4.31
CA THR A 834 -3.16 -7.52 -4.52
C THR A 834 -2.53 -6.78 -3.35
N ASP A 835 -1.28 -7.08 -2.99
CA ASP A 835 -0.53 -6.32 -1.97
C ASP A 835 -0.20 -4.87 -2.40
N ARG A 836 -0.51 -4.48 -3.65
CA ARG A 836 -0.04 -3.24 -4.24
C ARG A 836 -0.87 -2.04 -3.86
N HIS A 837 -0.17 -0.93 -3.67
CA HIS A 837 -0.78 0.39 -3.67
C HIS A 837 -1.42 0.67 -5.03
N ILE A 838 -2.57 1.35 -5.04
CA ILE A 838 -3.37 1.63 -6.23
C ILE A 838 -2.55 2.32 -7.34
N CYS A 839 -1.60 3.18 -6.96
CA CYS A 839 -0.67 3.85 -7.87
C CYS A 839 0.18 2.87 -8.68
N GLU A 840 0.77 1.86 -8.04
CA GLU A 840 1.59 0.86 -8.73
C GLU A 840 0.74 -0.08 -9.59
N TRP A 841 -0.38 -0.51 -9.05
CA TRP A 841 -1.28 -1.43 -9.73
C TRP A 841 -1.85 -0.79 -10.99
N ALA A 842 -2.35 0.44 -10.88
CA ALA A 842 -2.84 1.20 -12.03
C ALA A 842 -1.73 1.51 -13.04
N ALA A 843 -0.52 1.86 -12.58
CA ALA A 843 0.63 2.06 -13.46
C ALA A 843 0.94 0.80 -14.28
N LYS A 844 0.95 -0.37 -13.65
CA LYS A 844 1.15 -1.66 -14.35
C LYS A 844 0.02 -2.01 -15.30
N LYS A 845 -1.24 -1.72 -14.95
CA LYS A 845 -2.39 -1.93 -15.84
C LYS A 845 -2.35 -1.03 -17.07
N VAL A 846 -2.02 0.26 -16.92
CA VAL A 846 -1.83 1.19 -18.05
C VAL A 846 -0.62 0.78 -18.91
N GLN A 847 0.49 0.37 -18.31
CA GLN A 847 1.66 -0.17 -19.04
C GLN A 847 1.33 -1.45 -19.84
N ALA A 848 0.41 -2.28 -19.33
CA ALA A 848 -0.04 -3.51 -19.97
C ALA A 848 -1.18 -3.32 -20.99
N TYR A 849 -1.69 -2.10 -21.16
CA TYR A 849 -2.92 -1.79 -21.94
C TYR A 849 -4.18 -2.51 -21.45
N ASP A 850 -4.24 -2.80 -20.15
CA ASP A 850 -5.28 -3.61 -19.50
C ASP A 850 -6.37 -2.72 -18.89
N PHE A 851 -7.01 -1.91 -19.74
CA PHE A 851 -7.94 -0.85 -19.33
C PHE A 851 -9.31 -1.39 -18.87
N GLY A 852 -9.74 -2.54 -19.40
CA GLY A 852 -10.96 -3.22 -18.96
C GLY A 852 -10.93 -3.65 -17.49
N LEU A 853 -9.74 -3.76 -16.87
CA LEU A 853 -9.57 -4.01 -15.43
C LEU A 853 -9.23 -2.74 -14.63
N LEU A 854 -9.01 -1.59 -15.28
CA LEU A 854 -8.84 -0.28 -14.63
C LEU A 854 -10.16 0.45 -14.38
N LYS A 855 -11.21 0.10 -15.12
CA LYS A 855 -12.53 0.73 -15.04
C LYS A 855 -13.38 0.07 -13.95
N ASP A 856 -14.02 0.85 -13.09
CA ASP A 856 -15.14 0.33 -12.29
C ASP A 856 -16.28 -0.07 -13.24
N THR A 857 -16.80 -1.29 -13.04
CA THR A 857 -18.01 -1.81 -13.67
C THR A 857 -19.25 -0.89 -13.57
N ALA A 858 -19.30 -0.01 -12.58
CA ALA A 858 -20.40 0.94 -12.37
C ALA A 858 -20.24 2.29 -13.09
N LEU A 859 -19.10 2.56 -13.74
CA LEU A 859 -18.91 3.75 -14.57
C LEU A 859 -19.40 3.50 -16.00
N ASP A 860 -20.22 4.37 -16.56
CA ASP A 860 -20.54 4.35 -18.00
C ASP A 860 -19.68 5.35 -18.79
N ALA A 861 -18.37 5.11 -18.81
CA ALA A 861 -17.40 5.88 -19.58
C ALA A 861 -16.82 5.05 -20.75
N PRO A 862 -16.53 5.66 -21.93
CA PRO A 862 -15.86 4.99 -23.03
C PRO A 862 -14.39 4.68 -22.69
N GLU A 863 -13.82 3.63 -23.31
CA GLU A 863 -12.46 3.15 -22.98
C GLU A 863 -11.39 4.24 -23.15
N ASP A 864 -11.45 5.03 -24.23
CA ASP A 864 -10.48 6.12 -24.45
C ASP A 864 -10.61 7.24 -23.37
N ALA A 865 -11.76 7.40 -22.69
CA ALA A 865 -11.90 8.29 -21.52
C ALA A 865 -11.24 7.71 -20.27
N VAL A 866 -11.41 6.40 -20.04
CA VAL A 866 -10.78 5.67 -18.94
C VAL A 866 -9.25 5.74 -19.05
N VAL A 867 -8.70 5.58 -20.26
CA VAL A 867 -7.27 5.74 -20.54
C VAL A 867 -6.79 7.13 -20.12
N GLU A 868 -7.46 8.18 -20.57
CA GLU A 868 -7.05 9.58 -20.32
C GLU A 868 -7.15 9.96 -18.85
N PHE A 869 -8.22 9.53 -18.17
CA PHE A 869 -8.43 9.77 -16.75
C PHE A 869 -7.39 9.01 -15.90
N ALA A 870 -7.12 7.73 -16.22
CA ALA A 870 -6.05 6.95 -15.60
C ALA A 870 -4.70 7.65 -15.73
N ASP A 871 -4.39 8.19 -16.91
CA ASP A 871 -3.12 8.83 -17.19
C ASP A 871 -3.00 10.25 -16.59
N ILE A 872 -4.11 10.99 -16.39
CA ILE A 872 -4.10 12.20 -15.55
C ILE A 872 -3.76 11.82 -14.10
N ALA A 873 -4.42 10.80 -13.56
CA ALA A 873 -4.21 10.32 -12.21
C ALA A 873 -2.78 9.78 -11.99
N LEU A 874 -2.25 9.01 -12.95
CA LEU A 874 -0.88 8.50 -12.94
C LEU A 874 0.18 9.59 -13.09
N ASP A 875 -0.07 10.64 -13.87
CA ASP A 875 0.81 11.81 -13.89
C ASP A 875 0.86 12.52 -12.53
N CYS A 876 -0.24 12.50 -11.77
CA CYS A 876 -0.35 13.10 -10.44
C CYS A 876 0.36 12.30 -9.33
N VAL A 877 0.41 10.97 -9.40
CA VAL A 877 1.06 10.12 -8.38
C VAL A 877 2.55 9.81 -8.65
N LYS A 878 3.17 10.46 -9.63
CA LYS A 878 4.60 10.30 -9.97
C LYS A 878 5.54 10.54 -8.79
N VAL A 879 6.68 9.87 -8.82
CA VAL A 879 7.83 10.08 -7.93
C VAL A 879 9.05 10.40 -8.83
N PRO A 880 9.94 11.34 -8.45
CA PRO A 880 9.76 12.33 -7.39
C PRO A 880 8.65 13.33 -7.73
N GLY A 881 8.10 13.98 -6.70
CA GLY A 881 6.97 14.91 -6.80
C GLY A 881 7.22 16.13 -7.68
N SER A 882 8.49 16.49 -7.92
CA SER A 882 8.89 17.51 -8.89
C SER A 882 8.43 17.21 -10.33
N ARG A 883 8.19 15.93 -10.67
CA ARG A 883 7.70 15.49 -11.99
C ARG A 883 6.17 15.49 -12.14
N ARG A 884 5.42 15.74 -11.05
CA ARG A 884 3.96 15.85 -11.09
C ARG A 884 3.55 17.18 -11.75
N PRO A 885 2.38 17.27 -12.42
CA PRO A 885 1.80 18.55 -12.87
C PRO A 885 1.56 19.52 -11.70
N LEU A 886 1.23 20.78 -11.98
CA LEU A 886 0.61 21.66 -10.97
C LEU A 886 -0.90 21.42 -10.97
N MET A 887 -1.59 21.63 -9.84
CA MET A 887 -3.03 21.35 -9.74
C MET A 887 -3.86 22.11 -10.80
N LYS A 888 -3.45 23.33 -11.17
CA LYS A 888 -4.06 24.12 -12.28
C LYS A 888 -4.00 23.42 -13.65
N ASP A 889 -3.00 22.57 -13.88
CA ASP A 889 -2.78 21.84 -15.13
C ASP A 889 -3.53 20.49 -15.11
N VAL A 890 -3.67 19.89 -13.92
CA VAL A 890 -4.57 18.74 -13.68
C VAL A 890 -6.02 19.16 -13.92
N ALA A 891 -6.46 20.25 -13.29
CA ALA A 891 -7.80 20.80 -13.43
C ALA A 891 -8.12 21.14 -14.90
N ARG A 892 -7.18 21.74 -15.65
CA ARG A 892 -7.36 22.01 -17.08
C ARG A 892 -7.54 20.72 -17.90
N ARG A 893 -6.78 19.66 -17.60
CA ARG A 893 -6.91 18.36 -18.29
C ARG A 893 -8.21 17.64 -17.95
N LEU A 894 -8.66 17.71 -16.69
CA LEU A 894 -9.95 17.16 -16.27
C LEU A 894 -11.13 17.94 -16.87
N GLN A 895 -11.04 19.28 -16.92
CA GLN A 895 -12.05 20.12 -17.59
C GLN A 895 -12.13 19.83 -19.09
N ALA A 896 -10.98 19.65 -19.76
CA ALA A 896 -10.95 19.24 -21.16
C ALA A 896 -11.61 17.87 -21.36
N LEU A 897 -11.32 16.90 -20.47
CA LEU A 897 -11.91 15.56 -20.51
C LEU A 897 -13.43 15.58 -20.24
N LEU A 898 -13.91 16.44 -19.34
CA LEU A 898 -15.33 16.67 -19.09
C LEU A 898 -16.02 17.20 -20.36
N THR A 899 -15.53 18.31 -20.91
CA THR A 899 -16.02 18.93 -22.16
C THR A 899 -15.81 18.04 -23.40
N LYS A 900 -15.10 16.91 -23.28
CA LYS A 900 -14.85 15.93 -24.35
C LYS A 900 -15.85 14.76 -24.34
N TYR A 901 -16.37 14.38 -23.18
CA TYR A 901 -17.17 13.15 -23.02
C TYR A 901 -18.51 13.34 -22.28
N CYS A 902 -18.83 14.56 -21.86
CA CYS A 902 -20.12 14.93 -21.29
C CYS A 902 -20.67 16.14 -22.07
N ASP A 903 -21.89 16.03 -22.59
CA ASP A 903 -22.63 17.17 -23.13
C ASP A 903 -23.12 18.08 -21.97
N ASP A 904 -23.34 19.37 -22.23
CA ASP A 904 -23.68 20.39 -21.21
C ASP A 904 -25.10 20.23 -20.57
N ASP A 905 -25.86 19.18 -20.89
CA ASP A 905 -27.30 19.03 -20.58
C ASP A 905 -27.69 17.84 -19.64
N ASP A 906 -26.75 16.99 -19.16
CA ASP A 906 -27.00 15.85 -18.22
C ASP A 906 -26.06 15.83 -16.97
#